data_AF-A0AA36JJQ5-F1
#
_entry.id   AF-A0AA36JJQ5-F1
#
_cell.length_a   1.000
_cell.length_b   1.000
_cell.length_c   1.000
_cell.angle_alpha   90.00
_cell.angle_beta   90.00
_cell.angle_gamma   90.00
#
_symmetry.space_group_name_H-M   'P 1'
#
loop_
_entity.id
_entity.type
_entity.pdbx_description
1 polymer ?
#
loop_
_entity_poly.entity_id
_entity_poly.type
_entity_poly.pdbx_seq_one_letter_code
_entity_poly.pdbx_strand_id
1 'polypeptide(L)'
;MYGHIHIILKDLILTAFGEKTWKAILQRSGCNEELVLNVVAHPDSVTLALVGATCEETKLSAEQALEAFGRHFVLFVLRSGNARFLKAQGSTLPTFLANVNSLHNQLERDHPNAMFPYMEVNYDGTSNFLDLHYLSTRANLSSVVAGVVKEAGRLLFGLDVSMASQPTVRYFRKDAEESRAVSWRVSWTTLDEPPPLPMVPKPKRMSVAALHWAMIDFSSLIQQIACIPQCNPGLDALDSEASRKYDQVLRQVCSVDILLRAVPAKCVAAAWCDPHLESCIEFWETSQGSSKHYEVSQDASFVDVFVSHSWSAPDDWSDKMGPDVDYAEVKATTLAVMAKDYAQSFRSLSEWTDATFWVDKACIAQDHPELKALSIKLLEQFIQKCDSMCVLFTWTYLERLWCVYELACVLIHKPPHKVYLQTELFVKEETLPLYVEAVRGFSLANTKCCKEEDRKVLEAKIEEEYVSTKHFEQLVQATAIALMARSMAFRAGRSPALYATFFHPWAKLARDIGMAELADALECCRCIEWRRATSLNSSASGSVKRAPTQKSSYSKSSYGKVTGTDASVRSAGATSDTRDLLMTSPRSDVQPPLALEDTSPSRADQMGNSMGVNSIQYQQIVADWFELDVAPILATLQEESTK
;
A
#
# COMPACT_ATOMS: atom_id res chain seq x y z
N MET A 1 -21.99 5.19 -6.51
CA MET A 1 -21.34 6.02 -5.46
C MET A 1 -21.19 5.20 -4.18
N TYR A 2 -20.12 5.36 -3.41
CA TYR A 2 -19.95 4.63 -2.14
C TYR A 2 -20.74 5.30 -1.00
N GLY A 3 -21.36 4.50 -0.12
CA GLY A 3 -22.31 4.96 0.90
C GLY A 3 -21.78 6.02 1.88
N HIS A 4 -20.47 6.09 2.10
CA HIS A 4 -19.86 7.16 2.90
C HIS A 4 -20.23 8.56 2.43
N ILE A 5 -20.38 8.77 1.12
CA ILE A 5 -20.79 10.06 0.56
C ILE A 5 -22.20 10.46 1.03
N HIS A 6 -23.11 9.51 1.21
CA HIS A 6 -24.46 9.77 1.71
C HIS A 6 -24.49 10.09 3.21
N ILE A 7 -23.60 9.47 4.01
CA ILE A 7 -23.43 9.79 5.44
C ILE A 7 -22.97 11.25 5.59
N ILE A 8 -21.98 11.67 4.81
CA ILE A 8 -21.45 13.04 4.84
C ILE A 8 -22.52 14.03 4.35
N LEU A 9 -23.32 13.66 3.35
CA LEU A 9 -24.44 14.49 2.88
C LEU A 9 -25.48 14.68 3.98
N LYS A 10 -25.86 13.61 4.70
CA LYS A 10 -26.74 13.71 5.85
C LYS A 10 -26.17 14.64 6.92
N ASP A 11 -24.89 14.49 7.28
CA ASP A 11 -24.25 15.35 8.28
C ASP A 11 -24.26 16.83 7.88
N LEU A 12 -24.01 17.13 6.59
CA LEU A 12 -24.14 18.48 6.04
C LEU A 12 -25.57 19.01 6.23
N ILE A 13 -26.58 18.27 5.79
CA ILE A 13 -27.97 18.71 5.86
C ILE A 13 -28.41 18.91 7.32
N LEU A 14 -28.05 17.99 8.21
CA LEU A 14 -28.37 18.12 9.63
C LEU A 14 -27.71 19.35 10.25
N THR A 15 -26.44 19.60 9.92
CA THR A 15 -25.68 20.75 10.43
C THR A 15 -26.23 22.08 9.93
N ALA A 16 -26.58 22.17 8.64
CA ALA A 16 -26.98 23.42 8.01
C ALA A 16 -28.49 23.70 8.05
N PHE A 17 -29.34 22.67 7.98
CA PHE A 17 -30.78 22.80 7.78
C PHE A 17 -31.64 21.96 8.75
N GLY A 18 -31.01 21.10 9.56
CA GLY A 18 -31.68 20.30 10.58
C GLY A 18 -32.46 19.08 10.07
N GLU A 19 -32.98 18.31 11.04
CA GLU A 19 -33.59 16.98 10.79
C GLU A 19 -34.86 17.02 9.94
N LYS A 20 -35.65 18.09 10.05
CA LYS A 20 -36.88 18.26 9.25
C LYS A 20 -36.57 18.27 7.76
N THR A 21 -35.50 18.98 7.38
CA THR A 21 -35.06 19.10 5.98
C THR A 21 -34.56 17.76 5.46
N TRP A 22 -33.76 17.04 6.25
CA TRP A 22 -33.30 15.70 5.88
C TRP A 22 -34.47 14.72 5.61
N LYS A 23 -35.48 14.71 6.48
CA LYS A 23 -36.69 13.90 6.28
C LYS A 23 -37.45 14.27 5.01
N ALA A 24 -37.57 15.56 4.70
CA ALA A 24 -38.19 16.02 3.45
C ALA A 24 -37.39 15.58 2.20
N ILE A 25 -36.06 15.64 2.25
CA ILE A 25 -35.17 15.16 1.18
C ILE A 25 -35.36 13.66 0.94
N LEU A 26 -35.40 12.84 2.00
CA LEU A 26 -35.65 11.40 1.89
C LEU A 26 -37.02 11.11 1.28
N GLN A 27 -38.07 11.80 1.74
CA GLN A 27 -39.42 11.64 1.21
C GLN A 27 -39.49 11.99 -0.29
N ARG A 28 -38.86 13.10 -0.70
CA ARG A 28 -38.86 13.58 -2.09
C ARG A 28 -38.01 12.70 -3.01
N SER A 29 -36.85 12.27 -2.55
CA SER A 29 -35.95 11.40 -3.32
C SER A 29 -36.46 9.96 -3.44
N GLY A 30 -37.47 9.57 -2.64
CA GLY A 30 -37.96 8.20 -2.56
C GLY A 30 -36.95 7.22 -1.97
N CYS A 31 -35.90 7.73 -1.33
CA CYS A 31 -34.82 6.92 -0.78
C CYS A 31 -35.16 6.44 0.64
N ASN A 32 -34.86 5.18 0.93
CA ASN A 32 -34.91 4.65 2.29
C ASN A 32 -33.60 4.99 3.02
N GLU A 33 -33.70 5.60 4.20
CA GLU A 33 -32.55 6.08 4.98
C GLU A 33 -31.56 4.96 5.33
N GLU A 34 -32.04 3.84 5.87
CA GLU A 34 -31.17 2.73 6.27
C GLU A 34 -30.41 2.18 5.07
N LEU A 35 -31.07 2.06 3.92
CA LEU A 35 -30.45 1.56 2.70
C LEU A 35 -29.38 2.51 2.17
N VAL A 36 -29.65 3.82 2.07
CA VAL A 36 -28.69 4.76 1.48
C VAL A 36 -27.50 5.04 2.38
N LEU A 37 -27.63 4.86 3.69
CA LEU A 37 -26.55 5.01 4.66
C LEU A 37 -25.70 3.73 4.82
N ASN A 38 -26.07 2.61 4.18
CA ASN A 38 -25.20 1.43 4.13
C ASN A 38 -23.90 1.76 3.39
N VAL A 39 -22.77 1.39 4.00
CA VAL A 39 -21.41 1.63 3.48
C VAL A 39 -21.06 0.60 2.39
N VAL A 40 -21.82 0.64 1.31
CA VAL A 40 -21.64 -0.20 0.12
C VAL A 40 -21.66 0.66 -1.13
N ALA A 41 -21.33 0.07 -2.27
CA ALA A 41 -21.53 0.73 -3.55
C ALA A 41 -23.03 0.80 -3.88
N HIS A 42 -23.53 2.01 -4.10
CA HIS A 42 -24.87 2.30 -4.57
C HIS A 42 -24.87 2.70 -6.05
N PRO A 43 -25.94 2.44 -6.81
CA PRO A 43 -26.12 3.04 -8.12
C PRO A 43 -26.03 4.57 -8.06
N ASP A 44 -25.40 5.20 -9.04
CA ASP A 44 -25.22 6.67 -9.06
C ASP A 44 -26.57 7.43 -9.10
N SER A 45 -27.63 6.79 -9.61
CA SER A 45 -29.00 7.33 -9.60
C SER A 45 -29.51 7.66 -8.20
N VAL A 46 -29.09 6.92 -7.16
CA VAL A 46 -29.45 7.18 -5.76
C VAL A 46 -28.85 8.51 -5.30
N THR A 47 -27.56 8.72 -5.55
CA THR A 47 -26.88 9.97 -5.21
C THR A 47 -27.48 11.15 -5.97
N LEU A 48 -27.75 10.99 -7.27
CA LEU A 48 -28.37 12.04 -8.09
C LEU A 48 -29.78 12.40 -7.60
N ALA A 49 -30.58 11.42 -7.16
CA ALA A 49 -31.89 11.67 -6.58
C ALA A 49 -31.80 12.44 -5.26
N LEU A 50 -30.85 12.09 -4.38
CA LEU A 50 -30.59 12.83 -3.15
C LEU A 50 -30.13 14.26 -3.43
N VAL A 51 -29.25 14.48 -4.41
CA VAL A 51 -28.79 15.82 -4.80
C VAL A 51 -29.94 16.65 -5.38
N GLY A 52 -30.76 16.07 -6.27
CA GLY A 52 -31.92 16.74 -6.84
C GLY A 52 -32.92 17.17 -5.76
N ALA A 53 -33.29 16.24 -4.86
CA ALA A 53 -34.14 16.55 -3.72
C ALA A 53 -33.54 17.61 -2.78
N THR A 54 -32.23 17.56 -2.55
CA THR A 54 -31.50 18.58 -1.79
C THR A 54 -31.66 19.97 -2.41
N CYS A 55 -31.48 20.10 -3.73
CA CYS A 55 -31.63 21.37 -4.45
C CYS A 55 -33.07 21.92 -4.31
N GLU A 56 -34.07 21.05 -4.43
CA GLU A 56 -35.47 21.44 -4.33
C GLU A 56 -35.87 21.91 -2.92
N GLU A 57 -35.38 21.25 -1.87
CA GLU A 57 -35.67 21.60 -0.47
C GLU A 57 -34.88 22.83 -0.01
N THR A 58 -33.63 22.98 -0.44
CA THR A 58 -32.74 24.08 0.01
C THR A 58 -32.77 25.32 -0.89
N LYS A 59 -33.35 25.20 -2.10
CA LYS A 59 -33.34 26.23 -3.16
C LYS A 59 -31.94 26.61 -3.67
N LEU A 60 -30.93 25.79 -3.39
CA LEU A 60 -29.60 25.91 -3.97
C LEU A 60 -29.57 25.31 -5.38
N SER A 61 -28.71 25.85 -6.24
CA SER A 61 -28.37 25.16 -7.50
C SER A 61 -27.59 23.88 -7.20
N ALA A 62 -27.54 22.95 -8.17
CA ALA A 62 -26.75 21.73 -8.03
C ALA A 62 -25.25 22.05 -7.79
N GLU A 63 -24.72 23.05 -8.48
CA GLU A 63 -23.34 23.50 -8.31
C GLU A 63 -23.08 24.04 -6.91
N GLN A 64 -24.00 24.87 -6.37
CA GLN A 64 -23.89 25.40 -5.02
C GLN A 64 -23.98 24.31 -3.95
N ALA A 65 -24.93 23.38 -4.11
CA ALA A 65 -25.12 22.27 -3.18
C ALA A 65 -23.90 21.32 -3.19
N LEU A 66 -23.36 21.00 -4.36
CA LEU A 66 -22.18 20.14 -4.50
C LEU A 66 -20.89 20.84 -4.04
N GLU A 67 -20.72 22.13 -4.26
CA GLU A 67 -19.60 22.89 -3.69
C GLU A 67 -19.69 22.92 -2.16
N ALA A 68 -20.88 23.19 -1.59
CA ALA A 68 -21.10 23.13 -0.15
C ALA A 68 -20.82 21.74 0.42
N PHE A 69 -21.23 20.69 -0.29
CA PHE A 69 -20.87 19.32 0.05
C PHE A 69 -19.36 19.09 0.04
N GLY A 70 -18.64 19.54 -0.99
CA GLY A 70 -17.18 19.42 -1.05
C GLY A 70 -16.45 20.12 0.09
N ARG A 71 -16.92 21.30 0.50
CA ARG A 71 -16.38 22.00 1.67
C ARG A 71 -16.66 21.24 2.96
N HIS A 72 -17.90 20.79 3.13
CA HIS A 72 -18.30 20.02 4.30
C HIS A 72 -17.58 18.67 4.39
N PHE A 73 -17.27 18.05 3.26
CA PHE A 73 -16.46 16.83 3.20
C PHE A 73 -15.10 17.03 3.86
N VAL A 74 -14.39 18.11 3.54
CA VAL A 74 -13.08 18.41 4.17
C VAL A 74 -13.26 18.63 5.67
N LEU A 75 -14.26 19.42 6.08
CA LEU A 75 -14.57 19.64 7.50
C LEU A 75 -14.86 18.34 8.25
N PHE A 76 -15.66 17.45 7.65
CA PHE A 76 -16.02 16.15 8.20
C PHE A 76 -14.76 15.30 8.41
N VAL A 77 -13.94 15.14 7.36
CA VAL A 77 -12.70 14.35 7.41
C VAL A 77 -11.73 14.86 8.47
N LEU A 78 -11.59 16.19 8.61
CA LEU A 78 -10.76 16.81 9.66
C LEU A 78 -11.31 16.56 11.06
N ARG A 79 -12.63 16.69 11.27
CA ARG A 79 -13.29 16.40 12.57
C ARG A 79 -13.18 14.93 12.96
N SER A 80 -13.07 14.03 11.99
CA SER A 80 -12.80 12.61 12.19
C SER A 80 -11.34 12.29 12.55
N GLY A 81 -10.48 13.29 12.75
CA GLY A 81 -9.09 13.11 13.20
C GLY A 81 -8.06 12.97 12.08
N ASN A 82 -8.46 13.05 10.81
CA ASN A 82 -7.55 12.81 9.68
C ASN A 82 -6.70 14.03 9.27
N ALA A 83 -6.61 15.05 10.11
CA ALA A 83 -5.84 16.26 9.80
C ALA A 83 -4.35 15.96 9.54
N ARG A 84 -3.74 15.12 10.38
CA ARG A 84 -2.33 14.71 10.23
C ARG A 84 -2.12 13.88 8.96
N PHE A 85 -3.01 12.91 8.70
CA PHE A 85 -3.00 12.13 7.46
C PHE A 85 -3.08 12.99 6.20
N LEU A 86 -3.99 13.97 6.16
CA LEU A 86 -4.13 14.86 5.00
C LEU A 86 -2.91 15.78 4.83
N LYS A 87 -2.35 16.31 5.92
CA LYS A 87 -1.10 17.10 5.88
C LYS A 87 0.10 16.26 5.43
N ALA A 88 0.15 14.98 5.77
CA ALA A 88 1.21 14.08 5.31
C ALA A 88 1.25 13.92 3.79
N GLN A 89 0.14 14.19 3.08
CA GLN A 89 0.09 14.15 1.62
C GLN A 89 0.81 15.33 0.95
N GLY A 90 1.14 16.41 1.66
CA GLY A 90 1.89 17.52 1.07
C GLY A 90 1.98 18.75 1.97
N SER A 91 3.15 19.41 1.95
CA SER A 91 3.40 20.64 2.71
C SER A 91 2.83 21.90 2.03
N THR A 92 2.50 21.81 0.74
CA THR A 92 1.86 22.89 -0.04
C THR A 92 0.58 22.39 -0.72
N LEU A 93 -0.32 23.30 -1.09
CA LEU A 93 -1.54 22.96 -1.82
C LEU A 93 -1.25 22.24 -3.16
N PRO A 94 -0.32 22.70 -4.03
CA PRO A 94 0.06 21.94 -5.22
C PRO A 94 0.51 20.51 -4.94
N THR A 95 1.41 20.32 -3.97
CA THR A 95 1.92 19.00 -3.56
C THR A 95 0.80 18.09 -3.07
N PHE A 96 -0.08 18.63 -2.20
CA PHE A 96 -1.23 17.91 -1.69
C PHE A 96 -2.12 17.42 -2.82
N LEU A 97 -2.51 18.30 -3.76
CA LEU A 97 -3.37 17.95 -4.89
C LEU A 97 -2.72 16.92 -5.81
N ALA A 98 -1.40 17.02 -6.05
CA ALA A 98 -0.66 16.04 -6.85
C ALA A 98 -0.66 14.64 -6.19
N ASN A 99 -0.70 14.58 -4.85
CA ASN A 99 -0.69 13.34 -4.09
C ASN A 99 -2.08 12.76 -3.76
N VAL A 100 -3.19 13.48 -3.97
CA VAL A 100 -4.55 12.93 -3.73
C VAL A 100 -4.81 11.65 -4.53
N ASN A 101 -4.19 11.52 -5.71
CA ASN A 101 -4.25 10.29 -6.49
C ASN A 101 -3.68 9.07 -5.75
N SER A 102 -2.61 9.24 -4.97
CA SER A 102 -2.03 8.19 -4.13
C SER A 102 -2.96 7.84 -2.98
N LEU A 103 -3.55 8.87 -2.36
CA LEU A 103 -4.56 8.67 -1.32
C LEU A 103 -5.78 7.87 -1.85
N HIS A 104 -6.28 8.19 -3.05
CA HIS A 104 -7.35 7.42 -3.68
C HIS A 104 -6.93 5.96 -3.98
N ASN A 105 -5.69 5.72 -4.44
CA ASN A 105 -5.18 4.36 -4.63
C ASN A 105 -5.21 3.54 -3.34
N GLN A 106 -4.82 4.15 -2.22
CA GLN A 106 -4.84 3.48 -0.93
C GLN A 106 -6.27 3.09 -0.54
N LEU A 107 -7.22 4.00 -0.70
CA LEU A 107 -8.64 3.74 -0.40
C LEU A 107 -9.28 2.71 -1.35
N GLU A 108 -8.83 2.62 -2.61
CA GLU A 108 -9.29 1.59 -3.56
C GLU A 108 -8.87 0.17 -3.14
N ARG A 109 -7.77 0.01 -2.39
CA ARG A 109 -7.38 -1.30 -1.84
C ARG A 109 -8.36 -1.75 -0.76
N ASP A 110 -8.72 -0.83 0.13
CA ASP A 110 -9.65 -1.09 1.24
C ASP A 110 -11.11 -1.20 0.75
N HIS A 111 -11.44 -0.53 -0.36
CA HIS A 111 -12.79 -0.48 -0.91
C HIS A 111 -12.79 -0.79 -2.42
N PRO A 112 -12.71 -2.07 -2.82
CA PRO A 112 -12.53 -2.46 -4.23
C PRO A 112 -13.68 -2.03 -5.15
N ASN A 113 -14.86 -1.75 -4.60
CA ASN A 113 -16.02 -1.25 -5.36
C ASN A 113 -16.12 0.28 -5.39
N ALA A 114 -15.23 1.00 -4.70
CA ALA A 114 -15.17 2.44 -4.75
C ALA A 114 -14.45 2.87 -6.04
N MET A 115 -15.05 3.83 -6.75
CA MET A 115 -14.41 4.42 -7.93
C MET A 115 -14.08 5.87 -7.63
N PHE A 116 -12.79 6.21 -7.68
CA PHE A 116 -12.32 7.56 -7.41
C PHE A 116 -12.01 8.31 -8.70
N PRO A 117 -12.13 9.66 -8.68
CA PRO A 117 -11.71 10.48 -9.80
C PRO A 117 -10.18 10.57 -9.87
N TYR A 118 -9.70 10.93 -11.05
CA TYR A 118 -8.30 11.23 -11.33
C TYR A 118 -8.09 12.74 -11.41
N MET A 119 -6.99 13.22 -10.83
CA MET A 119 -6.58 14.63 -10.91
C MET A 119 -5.17 14.74 -11.49
N GLU A 120 -4.95 15.68 -12.39
CA GLU A 120 -3.63 16.05 -12.87
C GLU A 120 -3.38 17.50 -12.51
N VAL A 121 -2.19 17.75 -11.96
CA VAL A 121 -1.77 19.07 -11.47
C VAL A 121 -0.58 19.50 -12.30
N ASN A 122 -0.74 20.60 -13.02
CA ASN A 122 0.33 21.26 -13.74
C ASN A 122 0.72 22.54 -12.98
N TYR A 123 1.88 22.48 -12.33
CA TYR A 123 2.40 23.55 -11.50
C TYR A 123 3.86 23.84 -11.86
N ASP A 124 4.23 25.12 -11.98
CA ASP A 124 5.57 25.54 -12.39
C ASP A 124 6.57 25.67 -11.22
N GLY A 125 6.11 25.43 -9.99
CA GLY A 125 6.93 25.52 -8.77
C GLY A 125 7.00 26.92 -8.14
N THR A 126 6.64 27.98 -8.86
CA THR A 126 6.91 29.38 -8.46
C THR A 126 5.69 30.29 -8.42
N SER A 127 4.64 29.96 -9.18
CA SER A 127 3.45 30.78 -9.31
C SER A 127 2.49 30.62 -8.13
N ASN A 128 1.65 31.61 -7.86
CA ASN A 128 0.50 31.45 -6.94
C ASN A 128 -0.75 30.90 -7.68
N PHE A 129 -0.52 30.10 -8.71
CA PHE A 129 -1.55 29.38 -9.43
C PHE A 129 -1.03 28.06 -10.01
N LEU A 130 -1.94 27.14 -10.28
CA LEU A 130 -1.71 25.89 -10.99
C LEU A 130 -2.89 25.61 -11.93
N ASP A 131 -2.67 24.76 -12.93
CA ASP A 131 -3.74 24.23 -13.76
C ASP A 131 -4.11 22.82 -13.25
N LEU A 132 -5.38 22.63 -12.88
CA LEU A 132 -5.93 21.39 -12.35
C LEU A 132 -6.86 20.76 -13.39
N HIS A 133 -6.55 19.55 -13.83
CA HIS A 133 -7.40 18.75 -14.71
C HIS A 133 -8.04 17.62 -13.93
N TYR A 134 -9.37 17.56 -13.95
CA TYR A 134 -10.16 16.54 -13.28
C TYR A 134 -10.81 15.64 -14.32
N LEU A 135 -10.73 14.33 -14.08
CA LEU A 135 -11.36 13.30 -14.88
C LEU A 135 -12.11 12.33 -13.96
N SER A 136 -13.34 12.00 -14.34
CA SER A 136 -14.17 11.05 -13.60
C SER A 136 -14.94 10.16 -14.55
N THR A 137 -15.29 8.96 -14.10
CA THR A 137 -16.27 8.12 -14.81
C THR A 137 -17.69 8.68 -14.67
N ARG A 138 -17.93 9.50 -13.64
CA ARG A 138 -19.22 10.12 -13.30
C ARG A 138 -19.27 11.56 -13.79
N ALA A 139 -20.31 11.89 -14.56
CA ALA A 139 -20.58 13.25 -15.00
C ALA A 139 -21.16 14.11 -13.87
N ASN A 140 -21.05 15.44 -14.01
CA ASN A 140 -21.76 16.44 -13.20
C ASN A 140 -21.44 16.46 -11.69
N LEU A 141 -20.27 15.96 -11.27
CA LEU A 141 -19.80 16.00 -9.87
C LEU A 141 -18.58 16.92 -9.66
N SER A 142 -18.19 17.68 -10.69
CA SER A 142 -17.00 18.53 -10.68
C SER A 142 -17.05 19.62 -9.59
N SER A 143 -18.23 20.14 -9.25
CA SER A 143 -18.39 21.15 -8.20
C SER A 143 -18.02 20.65 -6.80
N VAL A 144 -18.07 19.34 -6.55
CA VAL A 144 -17.55 18.74 -5.31
C VAL A 144 -16.06 19.03 -5.18
N VAL A 145 -15.30 18.86 -6.26
CA VAL A 145 -13.86 19.12 -6.29
C VAL A 145 -13.57 20.58 -6.00
N ALA A 146 -14.34 21.49 -6.57
CA ALA A 146 -14.18 22.92 -6.27
C ALA A 146 -14.34 23.22 -4.77
N GLY A 147 -15.34 22.61 -4.12
CA GLY A 147 -15.53 22.74 -2.67
C GLY A 147 -14.37 22.15 -1.87
N VAL A 148 -13.91 20.95 -2.25
CA VAL A 148 -12.79 20.26 -1.58
C VAL A 148 -11.51 21.07 -1.69
N VAL A 149 -11.13 21.51 -2.90
CA VAL A 149 -9.88 22.26 -3.14
C VAL A 149 -9.88 23.57 -2.36
N LYS A 150 -10.99 24.32 -2.40
CA LYS A 150 -11.10 25.59 -1.67
C LYS A 150 -11.00 25.40 -0.16
N GLU A 151 -11.72 24.42 0.40
CA GLU A 151 -11.72 24.22 1.85
C GLU A 151 -10.43 23.59 2.36
N ALA A 152 -9.81 22.69 1.59
CA ALA A 152 -8.49 22.14 1.91
C ALA A 152 -7.42 23.25 1.89
N GLY A 153 -7.40 24.09 0.85
CA GLY A 153 -6.54 25.27 0.78
C GLY A 153 -6.68 26.16 2.02
N ARG A 154 -7.93 26.45 2.40
CA ARG A 154 -8.26 27.30 3.55
C ARG A 154 -7.81 26.68 4.87
N LEU A 155 -8.23 25.45 5.17
CA LEU A 155 -8.06 24.84 6.49
C LEU A 155 -6.70 24.17 6.72
N LEU A 156 -6.09 23.60 5.69
CA LEU A 156 -4.80 22.91 5.83
C LEU A 156 -3.61 23.83 5.58
N PHE A 157 -3.77 24.82 4.68
CA PHE A 157 -2.66 25.64 4.18
C PHE A 157 -2.81 27.14 4.44
N GLY A 158 -3.93 27.59 5.03
CA GLY A 158 -4.15 29.01 5.29
C GLY A 158 -4.26 29.86 4.02
N LEU A 159 -4.83 29.31 2.95
CA LEU A 159 -4.94 29.95 1.64
C LEU A 159 -6.39 30.34 1.32
N ASP A 160 -6.58 31.52 0.75
CA ASP A 160 -7.82 31.87 0.04
C ASP A 160 -7.71 31.43 -1.42
N VAL A 161 -8.49 30.42 -1.81
CA VAL A 161 -8.37 29.74 -3.09
C VAL A 161 -9.53 30.11 -4.01
N SER A 162 -9.19 30.53 -5.22
CA SER A 162 -10.11 30.80 -6.33
C SER A 162 -9.90 29.80 -7.47
N MET A 163 -10.97 29.42 -8.15
CA MET A 163 -10.94 28.47 -9.27
C MET A 163 -11.70 29.03 -10.46
N ALA A 164 -11.03 29.19 -11.60
CA ALA A 164 -11.62 29.67 -12.85
C ALA A 164 -11.61 28.54 -13.89
N SER A 165 -12.76 28.25 -14.50
CA SER A 165 -12.87 27.21 -15.54
C SER A 165 -11.95 27.52 -16.73
N GLN A 166 -11.34 26.48 -17.29
CA GLN A 166 -10.48 26.55 -18.47
C GLN A 166 -11.02 25.62 -19.57
N PRO A 167 -10.73 25.89 -20.86
CA PRO A 167 -11.02 24.94 -21.92
C PRO A 167 -10.36 23.58 -21.63
N THR A 168 -11.14 22.50 -21.65
CA THR A 168 -10.62 21.16 -21.36
C THR A 168 -9.63 20.74 -22.45
N VAL A 169 -8.36 20.57 -22.08
CA VAL A 169 -7.32 20.17 -23.03
C VAL A 169 -7.51 18.69 -23.37
N ARG A 170 -7.68 18.36 -24.66
CA ARG A 170 -8.06 17.04 -25.21
C ARG A 170 -7.07 15.87 -24.99
N TYR A 171 -6.07 15.99 -24.12
CA TYR A 171 -4.98 15.00 -24.04
C TYR A 171 -5.31 13.69 -23.31
N PHE A 172 -6.44 13.59 -22.58
CA PHE A 172 -6.60 12.50 -21.60
C PHE A 172 -7.52 11.32 -21.92
N ARG A 173 -8.31 11.36 -23.00
CA ARG A 173 -8.97 10.20 -23.65
C ARG A 173 -9.75 10.76 -24.84
N LYS A 174 -9.60 10.20 -26.03
CA LYS A 174 -10.37 10.63 -27.23
C LYS A 174 -11.87 10.37 -27.10
N ASP A 175 -12.27 9.63 -26.06
CA ASP A 175 -13.60 9.03 -25.91
C ASP A 175 -14.33 9.52 -24.65
N ALA A 176 -13.75 10.47 -23.90
CA ALA A 176 -14.40 11.04 -22.73
C ALA A 176 -15.36 12.17 -23.16
N GLU A 177 -16.64 12.01 -22.83
CA GLU A 177 -17.64 13.09 -22.97
C GLU A 177 -17.19 14.35 -22.22
N GLU A 178 -17.45 15.54 -22.78
CA GLU A 178 -17.07 16.83 -22.18
C GLU A 178 -17.60 17.01 -20.75
N SER A 179 -18.69 16.32 -20.38
CA SER A 179 -19.30 16.36 -19.04
C SER A 179 -18.51 15.60 -17.95
N ARG A 180 -17.48 14.84 -18.32
CA ARG A 180 -16.70 13.95 -17.43
C ARG A 180 -15.27 14.45 -17.17
N ALA A 181 -14.86 15.51 -17.87
CA ALA A 181 -13.54 16.10 -17.73
C ALA A 181 -13.67 17.62 -17.63
N VAL A 182 -13.09 18.21 -16.58
CA VAL A 182 -13.13 19.66 -16.33
C VAL A 182 -11.73 20.13 -16.00
N SER A 183 -11.36 21.31 -16.48
CA SER A 183 -10.09 21.96 -16.18
C SER A 183 -10.33 23.29 -15.47
N TRP A 184 -9.52 23.59 -14.47
CA TRP A 184 -9.54 24.88 -13.78
C TRP A 184 -8.13 25.45 -13.69
N ARG A 185 -8.05 26.78 -13.75
CA ARG A 185 -6.95 27.51 -13.15
C ARG A 185 -7.28 27.73 -11.69
N VAL A 186 -6.46 27.19 -10.81
CA VAL A 186 -6.56 27.34 -9.36
C VAL A 186 -5.54 28.37 -8.94
N SER A 187 -5.96 29.48 -8.34
CA SER A 187 -5.08 30.55 -7.86
C SER A 187 -5.34 30.82 -6.39
N TRP A 188 -4.33 31.28 -5.65
CA TRP A 188 -4.48 31.52 -4.22
C TRP A 188 -3.75 32.75 -3.72
N THR A 189 -4.20 33.26 -2.57
CA THR A 189 -3.49 34.24 -1.75
C THR A 189 -3.36 33.71 -0.33
N THR A 190 -2.32 34.09 0.39
CA THR A 190 -2.16 33.75 1.81
C THR A 190 -3.16 34.53 2.65
N LEU A 191 -3.84 33.86 3.58
CA LEU A 191 -4.69 34.51 4.58
C LEU A 191 -3.84 35.22 5.63
N ASP A 192 -4.28 36.38 6.11
CA ASP A 192 -3.58 37.14 7.16
C ASP A 192 -3.47 36.33 8.47
N GLU A 193 -4.50 35.53 8.79
CA GLU A 193 -4.48 34.57 9.89
C GLU A 193 -4.97 33.20 9.41
N PRO A 194 -4.24 32.10 9.72
CA PRO A 194 -4.70 30.76 9.39
C PRO A 194 -5.97 30.43 10.20
N PRO A 195 -7.02 29.88 9.57
CA PRO A 195 -8.23 29.54 10.30
C PRO A 195 -7.93 28.43 11.32
N PRO A 196 -8.56 28.46 12.50
CA PRO A 196 -8.41 27.37 13.46
C PRO A 196 -8.93 26.07 12.83
N LEU A 197 -8.11 25.02 12.89
CA LEU A 197 -8.56 23.69 12.50
C LEU A 197 -9.79 23.31 13.36
N PRO A 198 -10.80 22.65 12.77
CA PRO A 198 -11.95 22.20 13.54
C PRO A 198 -11.48 21.38 14.74
N MET A 199 -11.87 21.77 15.95
CA MET A 199 -11.56 20.97 17.13
C MET A 199 -12.11 19.57 16.93
N VAL A 200 -11.26 18.56 17.04
CA VAL A 200 -11.72 17.18 17.24
C VAL A 200 -12.55 17.22 18.52
N PRO A 201 -13.86 16.93 18.48
CA PRO A 201 -14.65 16.92 19.70
C PRO A 201 -14.00 15.92 20.66
N LYS A 202 -13.61 16.35 21.88
CA LYS A 202 -13.39 15.38 22.97
C LYS A 202 -14.66 14.54 23.00
N PRO A 203 -14.58 13.21 22.95
CA PRO A 203 -15.77 12.38 22.81
C PRO A 203 -16.73 12.69 23.97
N LYS A 204 -17.73 13.53 23.72
CA LYS A 204 -18.96 13.53 24.51
C LYS A 204 -19.48 12.12 24.29
N ARG A 205 -19.72 11.34 25.36
CA ARG A 205 -20.29 9.99 25.29
C ARG A 205 -21.41 9.97 24.25
N MET A 206 -21.07 9.60 23.02
CA MET A 206 -22.01 9.40 21.95
C MET A 206 -22.72 8.10 22.28
N SER A 207 -24.03 8.04 22.03
CA SER A 207 -24.73 6.77 22.18
C SER A 207 -24.08 5.75 21.25
N VAL A 208 -24.04 4.49 21.68
CA VAL A 208 -23.45 3.37 20.93
C VAL A 208 -23.98 3.33 19.48
N ALA A 209 -25.24 3.73 19.25
CA ALA A 209 -25.82 3.86 17.92
C ALA A 209 -25.20 4.99 17.06
N ALA A 210 -24.81 6.12 17.64
CA ALA A 210 -24.22 7.24 16.91
C ALA A 210 -22.73 7.02 16.55
N LEU A 211 -21.99 6.28 17.39
CA LEU A 211 -20.66 5.74 17.07
C LEU A 211 -20.73 4.62 16.02
N HIS A 212 -21.74 3.75 16.14
CA HIS A 212 -22.03 2.68 15.18
C HIS A 212 -22.33 3.24 13.77
N TRP A 213 -23.06 4.35 13.62
CA TRP A 213 -23.39 4.88 12.28
C TRP A 213 -22.28 5.69 11.58
N ALA A 214 -21.25 6.16 12.30
CA ALA A 214 -20.13 6.91 11.71
C ALA A 214 -18.90 6.03 11.42
N MET A 215 -18.88 4.77 11.91
CA MET A 215 -17.68 3.91 11.95
C MET A 215 -17.92 2.44 11.57
N ILE A 216 -18.75 2.14 10.57
CA ILE A 216 -18.81 0.77 10.03
C ILE A 216 -18.02 0.80 8.71
N ASP A 217 -16.70 0.58 8.75
CA ASP A 217 -16.09 -0.74 8.91
C ASP A 217 -15.12 -0.90 10.10
N PHE A 218 -15.60 -0.71 11.34
CA PHE A 218 -14.78 -0.88 12.55
C PHE A 218 -15.43 -1.72 13.66
N SER A 219 -16.49 -2.49 13.38
CA SER A 219 -17.28 -3.19 14.41
C SER A 219 -17.05 -4.70 14.54
N SER A 220 -15.89 -5.25 14.12
CA SER A 220 -15.35 -6.48 14.73
C SER A 220 -14.28 -6.20 15.79
N LEU A 221 -13.94 -4.93 16.03
CA LEU A 221 -12.86 -4.52 16.94
C LEU A 221 -13.31 -4.28 18.39
N ILE A 222 -14.61 -4.31 18.71
CA ILE A 222 -15.10 -4.06 20.08
C ILE A 222 -15.83 -5.28 20.64
N GLN A 223 -15.16 -6.44 20.58
CA GLN A 223 -15.45 -7.55 21.49
C GLN A 223 -14.18 -8.18 22.09
N GLN A 224 -13.08 -7.43 22.14
CA GLN A 224 -11.85 -7.78 22.89
C GLN A 224 -11.29 -6.66 23.78
N ILE A 225 -11.98 -5.51 23.93
CA ILE A 225 -11.58 -4.41 24.83
C ILE A 225 -11.88 -4.73 26.32
N ALA A 226 -11.79 -6.01 26.70
CA ALA A 226 -11.91 -6.44 28.09
C ALA A 226 -10.87 -7.52 28.40
N CYS A 227 -9.60 -7.23 28.13
CA CYS A 227 -8.46 -7.90 28.76
C CYS A 227 -7.16 -7.13 28.44
N ILE A 228 -7.03 -5.91 28.99
CA ILE A 228 -5.68 -5.38 29.29
C ILE A 228 -5.39 -5.87 30.72
N PRO A 229 -4.47 -6.82 30.95
CA PRO A 229 -3.99 -7.06 32.29
C PRO A 229 -3.30 -5.79 32.77
N GLN A 230 -3.91 -5.09 33.72
CA GLN A 230 -3.17 -4.15 34.56
C GLN A 230 -2.19 -4.97 35.40
N CYS A 231 -0.95 -5.13 34.92
CA CYS A 231 0.12 -5.71 35.72
C CYS A 231 0.62 -4.66 36.71
N ASN A 232 0.23 -4.81 37.98
CA ASN A 232 0.89 -4.15 39.10
C ASN A 232 2.33 -4.70 39.22
N PRO A 233 3.36 -3.85 39.35
CA PRO A 233 4.70 -4.33 39.66
C PRO A 233 4.75 -4.68 41.16
N GLY A 234 4.64 -5.96 41.46
CA GLY A 234 5.08 -6.47 42.75
C GLY A 234 6.60 -6.36 42.81
N LEU A 235 7.08 -5.43 43.64
CA LEU A 235 8.47 -5.39 44.08
C LEU A 235 8.79 -6.68 44.84
N ASP A 236 9.94 -7.24 44.46
CA ASP A 236 10.65 -8.40 45.04
C ASP A 236 10.08 -9.81 44.72
N ALA A 237 10.57 -10.40 43.62
CA ALA A 237 11.44 -11.60 43.63
C ALA A 237 11.63 -12.22 42.22
N LEU A 238 12.83 -12.77 41.95
CA LEU A 238 13.07 -13.96 41.11
C LEU A 238 12.90 -13.85 39.58
N ASP A 239 14.03 -13.97 38.87
CA ASP A 239 14.25 -14.51 37.52
C ASP A 239 13.25 -14.07 36.41
N SER A 240 13.61 -13.01 35.68
CA SER A 240 12.85 -12.56 34.50
C SER A 240 12.70 -13.69 33.48
N GLU A 241 11.63 -13.68 32.67
CA GLU A 241 11.45 -14.66 31.58
C GLU A 241 12.69 -14.76 30.68
N ALA A 242 13.29 -13.62 30.37
CA ALA A 242 14.54 -13.52 29.61
C ALA A 242 15.68 -14.30 30.29
N SER A 243 15.90 -14.09 31.60
CA SER A 243 16.95 -14.76 32.37
C SER A 243 16.76 -16.29 32.39
N ARG A 244 15.54 -16.76 32.62
CA ARG A 244 15.20 -18.19 32.58
C ARG A 244 15.47 -18.82 31.21
N LYS A 245 15.13 -18.14 30.12
CA LYS A 245 15.37 -18.63 28.75
C LYS A 245 16.85 -18.66 28.40
N TYR A 246 17.59 -17.62 28.78
CA TYR A 246 19.02 -17.56 28.60
C TYR A 246 19.71 -18.74 29.31
N ASP A 247 19.33 -19.02 30.56
CA ASP A 247 19.81 -20.16 31.32
C ASP A 247 19.49 -21.52 30.66
N GLN A 248 18.29 -21.68 30.10
CA GLN A 248 17.91 -22.90 29.38
C GLN A 248 18.74 -23.12 28.11
N VAL A 249 19.02 -22.06 27.36
CA VAL A 249 19.86 -22.12 26.16
C VAL A 249 21.33 -22.39 26.53
N LEU A 250 21.86 -21.70 27.55
CA LEU A 250 23.24 -21.93 28.02
C LEU A 250 23.48 -23.35 28.53
N ARG A 251 22.50 -23.90 29.26
CA ARG A 251 22.56 -25.29 29.77
C ARG A 251 22.22 -26.33 28.69
N GLN A 252 21.99 -25.90 27.45
CA GLN A 252 21.61 -26.75 26.31
C GLN A 252 20.33 -27.58 26.60
N VAL A 253 19.46 -27.07 27.46
CA VAL A 253 18.17 -27.70 27.80
C VAL A 253 17.15 -27.46 26.69
N CYS A 254 17.21 -26.29 26.05
CA CYS A 254 16.35 -25.89 24.94
C CYS A 254 17.18 -25.43 23.73
N SER A 255 16.61 -25.56 22.52
CA SER A 255 17.16 -24.93 21.30
C SER A 255 17.12 -23.40 21.42
N VAL A 256 18.00 -22.72 20.69
CA VAL A 256 17.99 -21.26 20.52
C VAL A 256 16.66 -20.74 19.94
N ASP A 257 15.87 -21.60 19.28
CA ASP A 257 14.53 -21.26 18.77
C ASP A 257 13.58 -20.75 19.87
N ILE A 258 13.79 -21.12 21.14
CA ILE A 258 12.97 -20.62 22.27
C ILE A 258 13.11 -19.10 22.48
N LEU A 259 14.14 -18.49 21.90
CA LEU A 259 14.39 -17.05 21.95
C LEU A 259 13.61 -16.28 20.89
N LEU A 260 13.02 -16.95 19.90
CA LEU A 260 12.21 -16.29 18.88
C LEU A 260 10.91 -15.77 19.51
N ARG A 261 10.63 -14.50 19.23
CA ARG A 261 9.45 -13.79 19.69
C ARG A 261 8.84 -12.98 18.57
N ALA A 262 7.56 -12.65 18.73
CA ALA A 262 6.85 -11.76 17.85
C ALA A 262 5.97 -10.81 18.63
N VAL A 263 5.83 -9.58 18.14
CA VAL A 263 4.93 -8.57 18.69
C VAL A 263 3.67 -8.47 17.81
N PRO A 264 2.46 -8.57 18.37
CA PRO A 264 1.23 -8.36 17.61
C PRO A 264 1.16 -6.95 17.03
N ALA A 265 0.58 -6.80 15.84
CA ALA A 265 0.48 -5.52 15.14
C ALA A 265 -0.19 -4.44 16.00
N LYS A 266 -1.23 -4.76 16.77
CA LYS A 266 -1.89 -3.80 17.68
C LYS A 266 -0.99 -3.10 18.70
N CYS A 267 0.17 -3.68 19.01
CA CYS A 267 1.10 -3.10 19.98
C CYS A 267 2.08 -2.09 19.36
N VAL A 268 2.26 -2.13 18.04
CA VAL A 268 3.29 -1.32 17.33
C VAL A 268 2.76 -0.64 16.06
N ALA A 269 1.51 -0.90 15.68
CA ALA A 269 0.89 -0.38 14.47
C ALA A 269 -0.54 0.12 14.78
N ALA A 270 -0.86 1.26 14.20
CA ALA A 270 -2.13 1.95 14.39
C ALA A 270 -2.42 2.83 13.18
N ALA A 271 -3.67 2.87 12.73
CA ALA A 271 -4.13 3.86 11.76
C ALA A 271 -4.23 5.26 12.40
N TRP A 272 -4.29 6.32 11.59
CA TRP A 272 -4.40 7.70 12.08
C TRP A 272 -5.62 7.97 12.96
N CYS A 273 -6.70 7.22 12.75
CA CYS A 273 -7.94 7.33 13.50
C CYS A 273 -7.97 6.45 14.76
N ASP A 274 -6.95 5.62 14.98
CA ASP A 274 -6.97 4.66 16.06
C ASP A 274 -6.67 5.33 17.41
N PRO A 275 -7.44 5.00 18.47
CA PRO A 275 -7.27 5.65 19.77
C PRO A 275 -5.93 5.33 20.45
N HIS A 276 -5.26 4.24 20.05
CA HIS A 276 -3.96 3.80 20.57
C HIS A 276 -2.77 4.22 19.68
N LEU A 277 -2.98 5.12 18.72
CA LEU A 277 -1.90 5.65 17.88
C LEU A 277 -0.77 6.27 18.73
N GLU A 278 -1.12 7.02 19.76
CA GLU A 278 -0.13 7.69 20.62
C GLU A 278 0.84 6.69 21.29
N SER A 279 0.35 5.54 21.76
CA SER A 279 1.23 4.52 22.33
C SER A 279 2.12 3.86 21.27
N CYS A 280 1.66 3.76 20.02
CA CYS A 280 2.50 3.29 18.93
C CYS A 280 3.56 4.33 18.54
N ILE A 281 3.22 5.63 18.58
CA ILE A 281 4.19 6.72 18.38
C ILE A 281 5.29 6.61 19.42
N GLU A 282 4.96 6.54 20.71
CA GLU A 282 5.92 6.38 21.82
C GLU A 282 6.85 5.16 21.61
N PHE A 283 6.30 4.04 21.11
CA PHE A 283 7.10 2.86 20.79
C PHE A 283 8.18 3.16 19.73
N TRP A 284 7.88 3.98 18.72
CA TRP A 284 8.76 4.23 17.58
C TRP A 284 9.67 5.46 17.71
N GLU A 285 9.45 6.34 18.69
CA GLU A 285 10.21 7.58 18.89
C GLU A 285 11.71 7.36 19.16
N THR A 286 12.06 6.24 19.80
CA THR A 286 13.43 5.97 20.24
C THR A 286 13.83 4.51 20.04
N SER A 287 15.10 4.30 19.69
CA SER A 287 15.72 2.98 19.65
C SER A 287 16.00 2.40 21.03
N GLN A 288 15.90 3.20 22.10
CA GLN A 288 16.08 2.71 23.46
C GLN A 288 14.86 1.87 23.86
N GLY A 289 15.09 0.59 24.07
CA GLY A 289 14.08 -0.32 24.60
C GLY A 289 14.35 -0.68 26.06
N SER A 290 13.42 -1.42 26.64
CA SER A 290 13.42 -1.85 28.04
C SER A 290 12.58 -3.12 28.18
N SER A 291 12.55 -3.72 29.36
CA SER A 291 11.76 -4.91 29.67
C SER A 291 10.28 -4.73 29.34
N LYS A 292 9.72 -3.52 29.49
CA LYS A 292 8.33 -3.21 29.09
C LYS A 292 8.07 -3.44 27.61
N HIS A 293 9.05 -3.15 26.75
CA HIS A 293 8.92 -3.38 25.31
C HIS A 293 9.03 -4.87 24.98
N TYR A 294 9.83 -5.61 25.77
CA TYR A 294 9.93 -7.06 25.63
C TYR A 294 8.66 -7.79 26.09
N GLU A 295 7.97 -7.25 27.10
CA GLU A 295 6.71 -7.79 27.63
C GLU A 295 5.53 -7.70 26.64
N VAL A 296 5.56 -6.78 25.67
CA VAL A 296 4.49 -6.69 24.66
C VAL A 296 4.63 -7.71 23.53
N SER A 297 5.79 -8.37 23.41
CA SER A 297 5.98 -9.50 22.50
C SER A 297 5.71 -10.83 23.21
N GLN A 298 5.56 -11.90 22.43
CA GLN A 298 5.28 -13.24 22.94
C GLN A 298 6.15 -14.28 22.21
N ASP A 299 6.24 -15.47 22.80
CA ASP A 299 6.93 -16.60 22.20
C ASP A 299 6.34 -16.97 20.85
N ALA A 300 7.23 -17.20 19.89
CA ALA A 300 6.87 -17.50 18.53
C ALA A 300 7.72 -18.64 17.98
N SER A 301 7.09 -19.58 17.31
CA SER A 301 7.79 -20.56 16.45
C SER A 301 7.95 -20.04 15.01
N PHE A 302 7.20 -19.00 14.65
CA PHE A 302 7.13 -18.37 13.34
C PHE A 302 6.61 -16.94 13.48
N VAL A 303 7.03 -16.05 12.58
CA VAL A 303 6.59 -14.65 12.55
C VAL A 303 6.06 -14.28 11.17
N ASP A 304 4.99 -13.50 11.08
CA ASP A 304 4.42 -13.12 9.78
C ASP A 304 5.36 -12.19 9.00
N VAL A 305 5.87 -11.14 9.65
CA VAL A 305 6.63 -10.10 8.96
C VAL A 305 7.83 -9.64 9.79
N PHE A 306 9.03 -9.75 9.23
CA PHE A 306 10.23 -9.11 9.76
C PHE A 306 10.22 -7.62 9.41
N VAL A 307 10.38 -6.71 10.38
CA VAL A 307 10.39 -5.27 10.13
C VAL A 307 11.82 -4.75 10.14
N SER A 308 12.28 -4.22 9.01
CA SER A 308 13.55 -3.49 8.91
C SER A 308 13.31 -2.01 8.65
N HIS A 309 14.00 -1.16 9.42
CA HIS A 309 13.77 0.27 9.39
C HIS A 309 14.93 1.08 9.99
N SER A 310 14.95 2.37 9.69
CA SER A 310 15.77 3.35 10.42
C SER A 310 15.03 3.86 11.65
N TRP A 311 15.71 3.87 12.80
CA TRP A 311 15.16 4.42 14.04
C TRP A 311 14.99 5.94 13.97
N SER A 312 16.04 6.65 13.57
CA SER A 312 16.06 8.10 13.43
C SER A 312 15.45 8.55 12.11
N ALA A 313 14.74 9.67 12.14
CA ALA A 313 14.31 10.35 10.92
C ALA A 313 15.52 10.88 10.13
N PRO A 314 15.42 11.02 8.80
CA PRO A 314 16.35 11.84 8.03
C PRO A 314 16.47 13.26 8.61
N ASP A 315 17.67 13.85 8.55
CA ASP A 315 17.91 15.21 9.09
C ASP A 315 17.03 16.26 8.41
N ASP A 316 16.73 16.08 7.13
CA ASP A 316 15.87 16.93 6.31
C ASP A 316 14.39 16.51 6.32
N TRP A 317 13.99 15.60 7.22
CA TRP A 317 12.62 15.06 7.27
C TRP A 317 11.54 16.14 7.35
N SER A 318 11.68 17.08 8.30
CA SER A 318 10.72 18.17 8.49
C SER A 318 10.58 19.03 7.24
N ASP A 319 11.68 19.27 6.51
CA ASP A 319 11.68 20.08 5.30
C ASP A 319 11.01 19.35 4.13
N LYS A 320 11.24 18.04 4.01
CA LYS A 320 10.71 17.20 2.92
C LYS A 320 9.28 16.72 3.14
N MET A 321 8.93 16.42 4.38
CA MET A 321 7.64 15.83 4.73
C MET A 321 6.66 16.86 5.31
N GLY A 322 7.17 17.97 5.83
CA GLY A 322 6.42 19.00 6.52
C GLY A 322 6.65 18.93 8.05
N PRO A 323 6.66 20.09 8.74
CA PRO A 323 7.00 20.17 10.16
C PRO A 323 5.97 19.50 11.09
N ASP A 324 4.75 19.27 10.59
CA ASP A 324 3.66 18.62 11.33
C ASP A 324 3.61 17.09 11.11
N VAL A 325 4.55 16.52 10.34
CA VAL A 325 4.56 15.09 10.02
C VAL A 325 5.57 14.38 10.91
N ASP A 326 5.09 13.71 11.95
CA ASP A 326 5.93 12.94 12.86
C ASP A 326 6.43 11.63 12.22
N TYR A 327 7.72 11.33 12.39
CA TYR A 327 8.33 10.14 11.78
C TYR A 327 7.88 8.83 12.44
N ALA A 328 7.68 8.82 13.76
CA ALA A 328 7.20 7.65 14.49
C ALA A 328 5.73 7.34 14.15
N GLU A 329 4.90 8.36 13.99
CA GLU A 329 3.53 8.28 13.50
C GLU A 329 3.46 7.66 12.09
N VAL A 330 4.30 8.12 11.16
CA VAL A 330 4.36 7.55 9.80
C VAL A 330 4.79 6.08 9.84
N LYS A 331 5.73 5.68 10.70
CA LYS A 331 6.13 4.26 10.85
C LYS A 331 4.96 3.40 11.36
N ALA A 332 4.29 3.83 12.43
CA ALA A 332 3.16 3.10 13.02
C ALA A 332 2.01 2.88 12.02
N THR A 333 1.68 3.93 11.28
CA THR A 333 0.58 3.93 10.29
C THR A 333 0.94 3.14 9.03
N THR A 334 2.19 3.21 8.59
CA THR A 334 2.70 2.38 7.49
C THR A 334 2.63 0.89 7.84
N LEU A 335 3.01 0.50 9.06
CA LEU A 335 2.90 -0.87 9.50
C LEU A 335 1.46 -1.35 9.65
N ALA A 336 0.52 -0.45 9.97
CA ALA A 336 -0.89 -0.80 9.97
C ALA A 336 -1.39 -1.16 8.56
N VAL A 337 -0.93 -0.43 7.53
CA VAL A 337 -1.20 -0.78 6.13
C VAL A 337 -0.61 -2.15 5.79
N MET A 338 0.66 -2.40 6.16
CA MET A 338 1.30 -3.70 5.92
C MET A 338 0.56 -4.86 6.60
N ALA A 339 0.14 -4.69 7.86
CA ALA A 339 -0.60 -5.71 8.59
C ALA A 339 -1.94 -6.03 7.93
N LYS A 340 -2.65 -5.01 7.42
CA LYS A 340 -3.90 -5.16 6.67
C LYS A 340 -3.69 -5.89 5.35
N ASP A 341 -2.69 -5.47 4.56
CA ASP A 341 -2.34 -6.10 3.28
C ASP A 341 -1.99 -7.59 3.48
N TYR A 342 -1.21 -7.90 4.52
CA TYR A 342 -0.86 -9.28 4.88
C TYR A 342 -2.09 -10.07 5.32
N ALA A 343 -2.91 -9.52 6.22
CA ALA A 343 -4.11 -10.19 6.70
C ALA A 343 -5.14 -10.43 5.59
N GLN A 344 -5.28 -9.51 4.64
CA GLN A 344 -6.15 -9.70 3.48
C GLN A 344 -5.65 -10.81 2.54
N SER A 345 -4.34 -11.00 2.46
CA SER A 345 -3.72 -12.00 1.59
C SER A 345 -3.77 -13.42 2.17
N PHE A 346 -3.73 -13.56 3.49
CA PHE A 346 -3.54 -14.86 4.16
C PHE A 346 -4.59 -15.21 5.23
N ARG A 347 -5.41 -14.25 5.67
CA ARG A 347 -6.38 -14.36 6.77
C ARG A 347 -7.65 -13.55 6.43
N SER A 348 -8.35 -13.04 7.45
CA SER A 348 -9.39 -12.02 7.30
C SER A 348 -8.84 -10.63 7.61
N LEU A 349 -9.27 -9.61 6.85
CA LEU A 349 -8.92 -8.21 7.11
C LEU A 349 -9.30 -7.77 8.55
N SER A 350 -10.37 -8.34 9.11
CA SER A 350 -10.80 -8.07 10.50
C SER A 350 -9.79 -8.50 11.57
N GLU A 351 -8.82 -9.34 11.21
CA GLU A 351 -7.82 -9.93 12.12
C GLU A 351 -6.42 -9.29 11.94
N TRP A 352 -6.33 -8.16 11.22
CA TRP A 352 -5.04 -7.52 10.92
C TRP A 352 -4.22 -7.16 12.17
N THR A 353 -4.89 -6.86 13.28
CA THR A 353 -4.27 -6.54 14.57
C THR A 353 -3.50 -7.70 15.19
N ASP A 354 -3.78 -8.93 14.74
CA ASP A 354 -3.14 -10.16 15.20
C ASP A 354 -2.07 -10.65 14.21
N ALA A 355 -1.80 -9.92 13.12
CA ALA A 355 -0.58 -10.11 12.35
C ALA A 355 0.63 -9.88 13.27
N THR A 356 1.67 -10.69 13.11
CA THR A 356 2.83 -10.68 14.01
C THR A 356 4.05 -10.07 13.35
N PHE A 357 4.68 -9.12 14.04
CA PHE A 357 5.90 -8.47 13.59
C PHE A 357 7.10 -8.97 14.40
N TRP A 358 8.25 -9.09 13.74
CA TRP A 358 9.53 -9.12 14.43
C TRP A 358 10.11 -7.70 14.41
N VAL A 359 10.30 -7.11 15.59
CA VAL A 359 10.91 -5.79 15.79
C VAL A 359 11.93 -5.91 16.92
N ASP A 360 13.18 -5.54 16.67
CA ASP A 360 14.32 -5.69 17.60
C ASP A 360 14.02 -5.17 19.03
N LYS A 361 13.41 -3.98 19.14
CA LYS A 361 13.07 -3.33 20.42
C LYS A 361 12.10 -4.14 21.26
N ALA A 362 11.18 -4.88 20.63
CA ALA A 362 10.18 -5.70 21.30
C ALA A 362 10.57 -7.18 21.41
N CYS A 363 11.33 -7.70 20.45
CA CYS A 363 11.60 -9.15 20.33
C CYS A 363 12.94 -9.55 20.96
N ILE A 364 13.82 -8.58 21.26
CA ILE A 364 15.09 -8.82 21.96
C ILE A 364 15.02 -8.27 23.39
N ALA A 365 15.47 -9.04 24.37
CA ALA A 365 15.53 -8.63 25.76
C ALA A 365 16.54 -7.48 25.97
N GLN A 366 16.06 -6.25 26.05
CA GLN A 366 16.89 -5.04 26.02
C GLN A 366 17.76 -4.86 27.27
N ASP A 367 17.23 -5.25 28.43
CA ASP A 367 17.87 -5.10 29.75
C ASP A 367 18.72 -6.32 30.16
N HIS A 368 18.91 -7.30 29.28
CA HIS A 368 19.75 -8.49 29.52
C HIS A 368 20.90 -8.53 28.51
N PRO A 369 22.09 -7.97 28.84
CA PRO A 369 23.18 -7.76 27.88
C PRO A 369 23.66 -9.02 27.15
N GLU A 370 23.77 -10.13 27.86
CA GLU A 370 24.25 -11.40 27.32
C GLU A 370 23.23 -12.03 26.37
N LEU A 371 21.95 -12.08 26.77
CA LEU A 371 20.89 -12.58 25.91
C LEU A 371 20.67 -11.67 24.70
N LYS A 372 20.80 -10.35 24.87
CA LYS A 372 20.77 -9.38 23.76
C LYS A 372 21.88 -9.68 22.75
N ALA A 373 23.12 -9.84 23.22
CA ALA A 373 24.25 -10.16 22.35
C ALA A 373 24.07 -11.52 21.63
N LEU A 374 23.52 -12.53 22.33
CA LEU A 374 23.18 -13.82 21.72
C LEU A 374 22.08 -13.67 20.65
N SER A 375 21.02 -12.94 20.95
CA SER A 375 19.88 -12.74 20.03
C SER A 375 20.30 -11.99 18.76
N ILE A 376 21.19 -11.00 18.88
CA ILE A 376 21.76 -10.28 17.73
C ILE A 376 22.55 -11.24 16.82
N LYS A 377 23.29 -12.20 17.38
CA LYS A 377 24.01 -13.20 16.58
C LYS A 377 23.07 -14.17 15.86
N LEU A 378 21.86 -14.38 16.38
CA LEU A 378 20.83 -15.27 15.83
C LEU A 378 19.91 -14.58 14.81
N LEU A 379 20.14 -13.31 14.48
CA LEU A 379 19.24 -12.50 13.64
C LEU A 379 18.91 -13.17 12.30
N GLU A 380 19.89 -13.74 11.61
CA GLU A 380 19.69 -14.47 10.35
C GLU A 380 18.73 -15.67 10.51
N GLN A 381 18.87 -16.42 11.61
CA GLN A 381 17.97 -17.54 11.92
C GLN A 381 16.55 -17.04 12.17
N PHE A 382 16.39 -15.89 12.83
CA PHE A 382 15.08 -15.29 13.05
C PHE A 382 14.45 -14.78 11.76
N ILE A 383 15.23 -14.17 10.86
CA ILE A 383 14.76 -13.76 9.51
C ILE A 383 14.24 -14.97 8.72
N GLN A 384 14.93 -16.11 8.78
CA GLN A 384 14.48 -17.34 8.12
C GLN A 384 13.13 -17.84 8.65
N LYS A 385 12.82 -17.59 9.93
CA LYS A 385 11.56 -17.97 10.59
C LYS A 385 10.43 -16.96 10.40
N CYS A 386 10.65 -15.88 9.64
CA CYS A 386 9.60 -14.95 9.24
C CYS A 386 8.97 -15.40 7.91
N ASP A 387 7.70 -15.11 7.60
CA ASP A 387 7.15 -15.38 6.25
C ASP A 387 7.76 -14.42 5.23
N SER A 388 7.73 -13.13 5.56
CA SER A 388 8.08 -12.02 4.69
C SER A 388 8.86 -10.94 5.42
N MET A 389 9.37 -9.96 4.68
CA MET A 389 10.03 -8.78 5.23
C MET A 389 9.29 -7.52 4.79
N CYS A 390 9.06 -6.61 5.74
CA CYS A 390 8.62 -5.25 5.50
C CYS A 390 9.80 -4.30 5.70
N VAL A 391 10.09 -3.49 4.69
CA VAL A 391 11.12 -2.47 4.73
C VAL A 391 10.45 -1.11 4.76
N LEU A 392 10.60 -0.38 5.87
CA LEU A 392 10.22 1.02 5.96
C LEU A 392 11.31 1.86 5.28
N PHE A 393 11.22 1.95 3.95
CA PHE A 393 12.29 2.46 3.11
C PHE A 393 12.25 3.99 3.02
N THR A 394 13.03 4.66 3.85
CA THR A 394 13.32 6.10 3.74
C THR A 394 14.53 6.36 2.84
N TRP A 395 14.73 7.59 2.38
CA TRP A 395 15.88 7.95 1.55
C TRP A 395 17.24 7.84 2.28
N THR A 396 17.24 7.64 3.61
CA THR A 396 18.45 7.37 4.40
C THR A 396 18.56 5.90 4.86
N TYR A 397 17.64 5.03 4.44
CA TYR A 397 17.63 3.61 4.86
C TYR A 397 18.94 2.90 4.53
N LEU A 398 19.48 3.12 3.31
CA LEU A 398 20.73 2.52 2.86
C LEU A 398 21.98 3.04 3.56
N GLU A 399 21.85 4.09 4.39
CA GLU A 399 22.95 4.56 5.22
C GLU A 399 23.16 3.68 6.46
N ARG A 400 22.28 2.71 6.75
CA ARG A 400 22.35 1.91 7.99
C ARG A 400 22.89 0.52 7.70
N LEU A 401 24.05 0.18 8.30
CA LEU A 401 24.74 -1.09 8.04
C LEU A 401 23.89 -2.31 8.37
N TRP A 402 23.24 -2.31 9.55
CA TRP A 402 22.32 -3.38 9.95
C TRP A 402 21.16 -3.55 8.96
N CYS A 403 20.55 -2.44 8.52
CA CYS A 403 19.42 -2.49 7.59
C CYS A 403 19.80 -3.08 6.23
N VAL A 404 20.93 -2.66 5.66
CA VAL A 404 21.39 -3.22 4.38
C VAL A 404 21.82 -4.68 4.51
N TYR A 405 22.36 -5.08 5.65
CA TYR A 405 22.68 -6.47 5.95
C TYR A 405 21.42 -7.34 6.06
N GLU A 406 20.41 -6.89 6.81
CA GLU A 406 19.11 -7.58 6.93
C GLU A 406 18.45 -7.77 5.56
N LEU A 407 18.45 -6.72 4.72
CA LEU A 407 17.92 -6.78 3.36
C LEU A 407 18.67 -7.81 2.51
N ALA A 408 19.99 -7.86 2.60
CA ALA A 408 20.77 -8.85 1.87
C ALA A 408 20.50 -10.29 2.38
N CYS A 409 20.45 -10.48 3.71
CA CYS A 409 20.16 -11.77 4.34
C CYS A 409 18.78 -12.33 3.95
N VAL A 410 17.73 -11.49 3.88
CA VAL A 410 16.42 -12.00 3.50
C VAL A 410 16.41 -12.54 2.07
N LEU A 411 17.18 -11.92 1.16
CA LEU A 411 17.23 -12.33 -0.24
C LEU A 411 17.96 -13.65 -0.42
N ILE A 412 18.91 -13.97 0.45
CA ILE A 412 19.55 -15.30 0.47
C ILE A 412 18.50 -16.39 0.72
N HIS A 413 17.55 -16.13 1.61
CA HIS A 413 16.63 -17.16 2.11
C HIS A 413 15.23 -17.09 1.53
N LYS A 414 14.87 -15.99 0.85
CA LYS A 414 13.52 -15.72 0.38
C LYS A 414 13.53 -15.12 -1.02
N PRO A 415 12.55 -15.48 -1.86
CA PRO A 415 12.41 -14.86 -3.16
C PRO A 415 12.07 -13.36 -3.02
N PRO A 416 12.50 -12.51 -3.96
CA PRO A 416 12.28 -11.06 -3.90
C PRO A 416 10.80 -10.62 -3.72
N HIS A 417 9.80 -11.40 -4.16
CA HIS A 417 8.39 -11.06 -3.90
C HIS A 417 8.00 -11.08 -2.42
N LYS A 418 8.75 -11.78 -1.56
CA LYS A 418 8.51 -11.80 -0.11
C LYS A 418 9.07 -10.57 0.62
N VAL A 419 9.69 -9.64 -0.09
CA VAL A 419 10.18 -8.37 0.47
C VAL A 419 9.24 -7.25 0.03
N TYR A 420 8.59 -6.59 0.99
CA TYR A 420 7.66 -5.48 0.77
C TYR A 420 8.32 -4.16 1.17
N LEU A 421 8.60 -3.31 0.17
CA LEU A 421 9.05 -1.94 0.41
C LEU A 421 7.84 -1.07 0.63
N GLN A 422 7.65 -0.60 1.86
CA GLN A 422 6.58 0.33 2.17
C GLN A 422 7.03 1.75 1.85
N THR A 423 6.58 2.25 0.70
CA THR A 423 7.02 3.53 0.13
C THR A 423 5.91 4.57 0.04
N GLU A 424 4.65 4.16 0.14
CA GLU A 424 3.47 5.00 -0.20
C GLU A 424 3.43 6.33 0.56
N LEU A 425 3.81 6.33 1.83
CA LEU A 425 3.80 7.53 2.67
C LEU A 425 5.08 8.34 2.60
N PHE A 426 6.17 7.77 2.08
CA PHE A 426 7.48 8.41 2.04
C PHE A 426 7.84 8.97 0.65
N VAL A 427 7.40 8.29 -0.42
CA VAL A 427 7.78 8.59 -1.80
C VAL A 427 6.76 9.55 -2.44
N LYS A 428 7.21 10.78 -2.62
CA LYS A 428 6.53 11.88 -3.31
C LYS A 428 7.39 12.28 -4.50
N GLU A 429 6.85 13.10 -5.39
CA GLU A 429 7.63 13.67 -6.50
C GLU A 429 8.87 14.42 -6.02
N GLU A 430 8.74 15.15 -4.90
CA GLU A 430 9.83 15.92 -4.28
C GLU A 430 10.90 15.05 -3.60
N THR A 431 10.51 13.89 -3.05
CA THR A 431 11.42 13.01 -2.31
C THR A 431 12.02 11.91 -3.18
N LEU A 432 11.36 11.53 -4.28
CA LEU A 432 11.84 10.46 -5.18
C LEU A 432 13.29 10.63 -5.65
N PRO A 433 13.77 11.85 -6.02
CA PRO A 433 15.18 12.04 -6.37
C PRO A 433 16.14 11.64 -5.26
N LEU A 434 15.77 11.84 -3.98
CA LEU A 434 16.59 11.45 -2.83
C LEU A 434 16.81 9.94 -2.79
N TYR A 435 15.79 9.16 -3.13
CA TYR A 435 15.88 7.70 -3.21
C TYR A 435 16.78 7.23 -4.35
N VAL A 436 16.65 7.86 -5.52
CA VAL A 436 17.50 7.55 -6.68
C VAL A 436 18.97 7.81 -6.35
N GLU A 437 19.28 8.93 -5.70
CA GLU A 437 20.63 9.26 -5.29
C GLU A 437 21.15 8.39 -4.14
N ALA A 438 20.31 8.02 -3.18
CA ALA A 438 20.67 7.08 -2.12
C ALA A 438 21.10 5.72 -2.68
N VAL A 439 20.39 5.20 -3.68
CA VAL A 439 20.75 3.94 -4.34
C VAL A 439 21.99 4.12 -5.22
N ARG A 440 22.07 5.21 -5.99
CA ARG A 440 23.23 5.52 -6.85
C ARG A 440 24.53 5.60 -6.05
N GLY A 441 24.51 6.31 -4.93
CA GLY A 441 25.67 6.58 -4.08
C GLY A 441 25.93 5.53 -3.00
N PHE A 442 25.15 4.43 -2.98
CA PHE A 442 25.31 3.40 -1.96
C PHE A 442 26.72 2.81 -1.97
N SER A 443 27.33 2.79 -0.79
CA SER A 443 28.57 2.04 -0.54
C SER A 443 28.58 1.56 0.90
N LEU A 444 28.99 0.30 1.10
CA LEU A 444 29.12 -0.33 2.40
C LEU A 444 30.05 0.46 3.32
N ALA A 445 31.13 1.02 2.76
CA ALA A 445 32.11 1.81 3.50
C ALA A 445 31.53 3.09 4.11
N ASN A 446 30.46 3.64 3.51
CA ASN A 446 29.81 4.87 3.95
C ASN A 446 28.61 4.63 4.86
N THR A 447 28.25 3.37 5.11
CA THR A 447 27.17 3.03 6.04
C THR A 447 27.52 3.44 7.47
N LYS A 448 26.51 3.65 8.31
CA LYS A 448 26.58 4.04 9.71
C LYS A 448 26.19 2.84 10.57
N CYS A 449 26.86 2.70 11.70
CA CYS A 449 26.50 1.74 12.73
C CYS A 449 26.34 2.46 14.08
N CYS A 450 25.37 2.06 14.90
CA CYS A 450 25.23 2.63 16.24
C CYS A 450 26.38 2.18 17.17
N LYS A 451 26.94 0.99 16.90
CA LYS A 451 28.11 0.44 17.60
C LYS A 451 29.13 0.03 16.55
N GLU A 452 30.32 0.62 16.59
CA GLU A 452 31.37 0.30 15.63
C GLU A 452 31.94 -1.13 15.83
N GLU A 453 31.72 -1.76 16.98
CA GLU A 453 32.05 -3.18 17.13
C GLU A 453 31.20 -4.07 16.21
N ASP A 454 29.93 -3.71 15.99
CA ASP A 454 29.03 -4.47 15.12
C ASP A 454 29.49 -4.41 13.67
N ARG A 455 30.13 -3.30 13.23
CA ARG A 455 30.67 -3.18 11.88
C ARG A 455 31.63 -4.32 11.55
N LYS A 456 32.60 -4.57 12.44
CA LYS A 456 33.60 -5.62 12.24
C LYS A 456 32.95 -7.00 12.10
N VAL A 457 31.89 -7.25 12.86
CA VAL A 457 31.15 -8.51 12.81
C VAL A 457 30.41 -8.64 11.48
N LEU A 458 29.70 -7.60 11.05
CA LEU A 458 28.93 -7.62 9.81
C LEU A 458 29.81 -7.65 8.57
N GLU A 459 30.90 -6.89 8.55
CA GLU A 459 31.88 -6.92 7.45
C GLU A 459 32.55 -8.29 7.34
N ALA A 460 32.89 -8.94 8.46
CA ALA A 460 33.42 -10.30 8.45
C ALA A 460 32.41 -11.32 7.90
N LYS A 461 31.13 -11.19 8.27
CA LYS A 461 30.06 -12.04 7.71
C LYS A 461 29.85 -11.79 6.22
N ILE A 462 29.89 -10.53 5.78
CA ILE A 462 29.80 -10.20 4.36
C ILE A 462 31.00 -10.79 3.61
N GLU A 463 32.20 -10.70 4.16
CA GLU A 463 33.39 -11.32 3.57
C GLU A 463 33.31 -12.85 3.56
N GLU A 464 32.68 -13.48 4.56
CA GLU A 464 32.49 -14.93 4.63
C GLU A 464 31.48 -15.43 3.59
N GLU A 465 30.32 -14.78 3.47
CA GLU A 465 29.17 -15.25 2.68
C GLU A 465 29.17 -14.74 1.23
N TYR A 466 29.82 -13.60 0.94
CA TYR A 466 29.79 -12.97 -0.38
C TYR A 466 31.15 -12.98 -1.06
N VAL A 467 31.13 -13.08 -2.39
CA VAL A 467 32.31 -13.14 -3.27
C VAL A 467 33.20 -11.91 -3.07
N SER A 468 32.59 -10.72 -2.97
CA SER A 468 33.28 -9.49 -2.57
C SER A 468 32.30 -8.42 -2.11
N THR A 469 32.82 -7.39 -1.43
CA THR A 469 32.05 -6.18 -1.07
C THR A 469 31.33 -5.56 -2.27
N LYS A 470 31.98 -5.57 -3.44
CA LYS A 470 31.38 -5.01 -4.66
C LYS A 470 30.15 -5.80 -5.10
N HIS A 471 30.19 -7.14 -5.06
CA HIS A 471 29.03 -7.97 -5.42
C HIS A 471 27.89 -7.79 -4.41
N PHE A 472 28.22 -7.72 -3.12
CA PHE A 472 27.25 -7.37 -2.09
C PHE A 472 26.57 -6.01 -2.37
N GLU A 473 27.36 -4.98 -2.69
CA GLU A 473 26.83 -3.65 -3.01
C GLU A 473 25.92 -3.68 -4.24
N GLN A 474 26.34 -4.39 -5.29
CA GLN A 474 25.55 -4.56 -6.53
C GLN A 474 24.23 -5.29 -6.27
N LEU A 475 24.22 -6.33 -5.42
CA LEU A 475 22.99 -7.05 -5.06
C LEU A 475 21.99 -6.14 -4.33
N VAL A 476 22.47 -5.35 -3.36
CA VAL A 476 21.64 -4.39 -2.61
C VAL A 476 21.08 -3.32 -3.56
N GLN A 477 21.92 -2.74 -4.42
CA GLN A 477 21.49 -1.74 -5.40
C GLN A 477 20.45 -2.31 -6.39
N ALA A 478 20.73 -3.45 -7.00
CA ALA A 478 19.82 -4.09 -7.95
C ALA A 478 18.46 -4.39 -7.31
N THR A 479 18.48 -4.89 -6.07
CA THR A 479 17.26 -5.20 -5.34
C THR A 479 16.46 -3.95 -4.98
N ALA A 480 17.12 -2.89 -4.49
CA ALA A 480 16.47 -1.63 -4.19
C ALA A 480 15.79 -1.06 -5.45
N ILE A 481 16.49 -1.04 -6.60
CA ILE A 481 15.93 -0.58 -7.87
C ILE A 481 14.70 -1.41 -8.26
N ALA A 482 14.83 -2.74 -8.25
CA ALA A 482 13.76 -3.65 -8.66
C ALA A 482 12.50 -3.48 -7.80
N LEU A 483 12.67 -3.49 -6.48
CA LEU A 483 11.55 -3.39 -5.53
C LEU A 483 10.91 -2.01 -5.54
N MET A 484 11.70 -0.94 -5.70
CA MET A 484 11.16 0.42 -5.90
C MET A 484 10.36 0.52 -7.20
N ALA A 485 10.88 0.01 -8.32
CA ALA A 485 10.17 0.01 -9.59
C ALA A 485 8.85 -0.76 -9.51
N ARG A 486 8.85 -1.94 -8.86
CA ARG A 486 7.62 -2.72 -8.61
C ARG A 486 6.61 -1.94 -7.80
N SER A 487 7.03 -1.29 -6.71
CA SER A 487 6.15 -0.48 -5.86
C SER A 487 5.55 0.70 -6.65
N MET A 488 6.35 1.33 -7.50
CA MET A 488 5.93 2.51 -8.28
C MET A 488 5.11 2.18 -9.52
N ALA A 489 5.15 0.94 -10.02
CA ALA A 489 4.51 0.52 -11.27
C ALA A 489 3.05 0.95 -11.35
N PHE A 490 2.28 0.71 -10.27
CA PHE A 490 0.87 1.08 -10.21
C PHE A 490 0.65 2.58 -10.40
N ARG A 491 1.36 3.41 -9.62
CA ARG A 491 1.31 4.88 -9.72
C ARG A 491 1.72 5.35 -11.12
N ALA A 492 2.80 4.78 -11.66
CA ALA A 492 3.33 5.09 -12.98
C ALA A 492 2.38 4.72 -14.13
N GLY A 493 1.53 3.71 -13.97
CA GLY A 493 0.57 3.29 -15.00
C GLY A 493 -0.56 4.29 -15.29
N ARG A 494 -0.68 5.38 -14.51
CA ARG A 494 -1.78 6.35 -14.62
C ARG A 494 -1.63 7.33 -15.79
N SER A 495 -0.41 7.80 -16.07
CA SER A 495 -0.14 8.74 -17.16
C SER A 495 1.32 8.65 -17.63
N PRO A 496 1.63 9.11 -18.85
CA PRO A 496 3.02 9.24 -19.31
C PRO A 496 3.87 10.11 -18.39
N ALA A 497 3.31 11.19 -17.83
CA ALA A 497 4.01 12.05 -16.88
C ALA A 497 4.38 11.29 -15.60
N LEU A 498 3.42 10.57 -14.99
CA LEU A 498 3.69 9.78 -13.78
C LEU A 498 4.64 8.61 -14.05
N TYR A 499 4.64 8.04 -15.25
CA TYR A 499 5.65 7.04 -15.64
C TYR A 499 7.05 7.66 -15.69
N ALA A 500 7.19 8.82 -16.34
CA ALA A 500 8.46 9.54 -16.43
C ALA A 500 8.97 9.97 -15.04
N THR A 501 8.07 10.35 -14.13
CA THR A 501 8.42 10.72 -12.76
C THR A 501 8.74 9.49 -11.91
N PHE A 502 7.83 8.52 -11.76
CA PHE A 502 7.92 7.50 -10.70
C PHE A 502 8.58 6.17 -11.11
N PHE A 503 8.65 5.85 -12.41
CA PHE A 503 9.16 4.56 -12.86
C PHE A 503 10.44 4.68 -13.69
N HIS A 504 10.44 5.57 -14.69
CA HIS A 504 11.57 5.74 -15.60
C HIS A 504 12.93 5.99 -14.90
N PRO A 505 13.02 6.73 -13.77
CA PRO A 505 14.29 6.94 -13.09
C PRO A 505 14.96 5.64 -12.61
N TRP A 506 14.19 4.60 -12.31
CA TRP A 506 14.72 3.29 -11.86
C TRP A 506 15.38 2.51 -13.00
N ALA A 507 14.72 2.46 -14.17
CA ALA A 507 15.30 1.86 -15.37
C ALA A 507 16.56 2.61 -15.82
N LYS A 508 16.50 3.95 -15.80
CA LYS A 508 17.66 4.79 -16.09
C LYS A 508 18.80 4.56 -15.10
N LEU A 509 18.51 4.50 -13.80
CA LEU A 509 19.51 4.27 -12.76
C LEU A 509 20.20 2.92 -12.95
N ALA A 510 19.43 1.84 -13.19
CA ALA A 510 20.00 0.52 -13.47
C ALA A 510 20.99 0.58 -14.64
N ARG A 511 20.62 1.26 -15.72
CA ARG A 511 21.50 1.44 -16.89
C ARG A 511 22.74 2.28 -16.56
N ASP A 512 22.57 3.38 -15.83
CA ASP A 512 23.66 4.28 -15.43
C ASP A 512 24.73 3.57 -14.57
N ILE A 513 24.31 2.63 -13.70
CA ILE A 513 25.23 1.88 -12.81
C ILE A 513 25.67 0.53 -13.40
N GLY A 514 25.40 0.29 -14.68
CA GLY A 514 25.92 -0.87 -15.43
C GLY A 514 25.11 -2.17 -15.30
N MET A 515 23.86 -2.11 -14.82
CA MET A 515 22.94 -3.26 -14.72
C MET A 515 22.02 -3.33 -15.94
N ALA A 516 22.59 -3.67 -17.11
CA ALA A 516 21.87 -3.62 -18.38
C ALA A 516 20.66 -4.57 -18.43
N GLU A 517 20.81 -5.82 -17.95
CA GLU A 517 19.71 -6.79 -17.97
C GLU A 517 18.53 -6.35 -17.10
N LEU A 518 18.81 -5.81 -15.92
CA LEU A 518 17.79 -5.25 -15.05
C LEU A 518 17.11 -4.05 -15.72
N ALA A 519 17.87 -3.14 -16.32
CA ALA A 519 17.31 -2.01 -17.05
C ALA A 519 16.37 -2.46 -18.18
N ASP A 520 16.79 -3.45 -18.98
CA ASP A 520 16.00 -3.97 -20.09
C ASP A 520 14.71 -4.66 -19.60
N ALA A 521 14.76 -5.40 -18.48
CA ALA A 521 13.57 -5.99 -17.86
C ALA A 521 12.59 -4.93 -17.31
N LEU A 522 13.11 -3.86 -16.72
CA LEU A 522 12.31 -2.71 -16.27
C LEU A 522 11.67 -1.98 -17.45
N GLU A 523 12.38 -1.81 -18.56
CA GLU A 523 11.85 -1.18 -19.78
C GLU A 523 10.75 -2.02 -20.46
N CYS A 524 10.73 -3.33 -20.22
CA CYS A 524 9.63 -4.20 -20.64
C CYS A 524 8.35 -4.01 -19.81
N CYS A 525 8.40 -3.27 -18.71
CA CYS A 525 7.25 -3.03 -17.84
C CYS A 525 6.22 -2.10 -18.52
N ARG A 526 5.05 -2.63 -18.83
CA ARG A 526 4.01 -1.92 -19.59
C ARG A 526 2.98 -1.26 -18.67
N CYS A 527 3.44 -0.50 -17.67
CA CYS A 527 2.61 0.09 -16.61
C CYS A 527 1.32 0.74 -17.14
N ILE A 528 1.45 1.59 -18.16
CA ILE A 528 0.34 2.37 -18.72
C ILE A 528 -0.65 1.46 -19.45
N GLU A 529 -0.16 0.47 -20.19
CA GLU A 529 -1.00 -0.38 -21.03
C GLU A 529 -1.73 -1.43 -20.20
N TRP A 530 -1.07 -2.01 -19.19
CA TRP A 530 -1.75 -2.88 -18.23
C TRP A 530 -2.87 -2.14 -17.51
N ARG A 531 -2.63 -0.91 -17.05
CA ARG A 531 -3.66 -0.11 -16.37
C ARG A 531 -4.79 0.30 -17.32
N ARG A 532 -4.49 0.60 -18.59
CA ARG A 532 -5.52 0.85 -19.62
C ARG A 532 -6.35 -0.40 -19.92
N ALA A 533 -5.71 -1.56 -20.07
CA ALA A 533 -6.38 -2.82 -20.37
C ALA A 533 -7.34 -3.23 -19.26
N THR A 534 -6.92 -3.13 -17.99
CA THR A 534 -7.82 -3.34 -16.84
C THR A 534 -8.95 -2.32 -16.79
N SER A 535 -8.71 -1.10 -17.28
CA SER A 535 -9.72 -0.04 -17.37
C SER A 535 -10.75 -0.20 -18.50
N LEU A 536 -10.37 -0.88 -19.60
CA LEU A 536 -11.20 -1.04 -20.81
C LEU A 536 -11.98 -2.36 -20.82
N ASN A 537 -11.44 -3.42 -20.21
CA ASN A 537 -12.12 -4.72 -20.11
C ASN A 537 -13.33 -4.71 -19.16
N SER A 538 -13.54 -3.63 -18.39
CA SER A 538 -14.80 -3.43 -17.65
C SER A 538 -15.97 -2.98 -18.52
N SER A 539 -15.74 -2.67 -19.80
CA SER A 539 -16.78 -2.22 -20.75
C SER A 539 -17.02 -3.16 -21.94
N ALA A 540 -16.27 -4.24 -22.07
CA ALA A 540 -16.46 -5.20 -23.15
C ALA A 540 -16.22 -6.62 -22.65
N SER A 541 -17.26 -7.44 -22.67
CA SER A 541 -17.17 -8.90 -22.52
C SER A 541 -16.31 -9.47 -23.66
N GLY A 542 -15.03 -9.71 -23.39
CA GLY A 542 -14.12 -10.28 -24.37
C GLY A 542 -12.86 -10.81 -23.69
N SER A 543 -12.66 -12.13 -23.77
CA SER A 543 -11.46 -12.80 -23.33
C SER A 543 -10.21 -12.20 -24.00
N VAL A 544 -9.27 -11.70 -23.19
CA VAL A 544 -7.98 -11.24 -23.70
C VAL A 544 -7.18 -12.44 -24.17
N LYS A 545 -6.93 -12.52 -25.49
CA LYS A 545 -5.92 -13.41 -26.03
C LYS A 545 -4.53 -12.86 -25.68
N ARG A 546 -3.74 -13.71 -25.01
CA ARG A 546 -2.32 -13.56 -24.71
C ARG A 546 -1.55 -13.12 -25.97
N ALA A 547 -0.86 -11.98 -25.91
CA ALA A 547 0.13 -11.63 -26.94
C ALA A 547 1.33 -12.59 -26.82
N PRO A 548 1.94 -13.04 -27.93
CA PRO A 548 3.05 -13.97 -27.88
C PRO A 548 4.27 -13.27 -27.28
N THR A 549 4.85 -13.88 -26.26
CA THR A 549 6.17 -13.54 -25.74
C THR A 549 7.18 -13.59 -26.89
N GLN A 550 7.85 -12.48 -27.17
CA GLN A 550 9.09 -12.53 -27.93
C GLN A 550 10.11 -13.25 -27.05
N LYS A 551 10.35 -14.53 -27.33
CA LYS A 551 11.49 -15.24 -26.78
C LYS A 551 12.74 -14.46 -27.20
N SER A 552 13.46 -13.89 -26.23
CA SER A 552 14.83 -13.46 -26.48
C SER A 552 15.62 -14.70 -26.90
N SER A 553 16.30 -14.59 -28.03
CA SER A 553 17.11 -15.66 -28.59
C SER A 553 18.40 -15.78 -27.78
N TYR A 554 18.35 -16.55 -26.69
CA TYR A 554 19.57 -17.03 -26.05
C TYR A 554 20.30 -17.98 -27.02
N SER A 555 21.38 -17.49 -27.62
CA SER A 555 22.33 -18.32 -28.35
C SER A 555 23.08 -19.21 -27.35
N LYS A 556 22.67 -20.47 -27.22
CA LYS A 556 23.50 -21.47 -26.57
C LYS A 556 24.75 -21.69 -27.41
N SER A 557 25.87 -21.18 -26.91
CA SER A 557 27.22 -21.53 -27.33
C SER A 557 27.42 -23.05 -27.21
N SER A 558 27.88 -23.63 -28.30
CA SER A 558 28.12 -25.04 -28.59
C SER A 558 29.33 -25.61 -27.84
N TYR A 559 29.12 -26.73 -27.13
CA TYR A 559 30.14 -27.77 -26.94
C TYR A 559 29.64 -29.07 -27.57
N GLY A 560 30.43 -29.61 -28.50
CA GLY A 560 30.05 -30.75 -29.34
C GLY A 560 30.40 -32.13 -28.75
N LYS A 561 29.61 -33.12 -29.16
CA LYS A 561 30.02 -34.48 -29.59
C LYS A 561 28.77 -35.19 -30.13
N VAL A 562 28.62 -35.33 -31.45
CA VAL A 562 29.07 -36.44 -32.32
C VAL A 562 28.08 -37.64 -32.32
N THR A 563 27.54 -37.83 -33.52
CA THR A 563 27.02 -39.05 -34.20
C THR A 563 25.65 -39.62 -33.88
N GLY A 564 24.84 -39.74 -34.93
CA GLY A 564 23.95 -40.88 -35.15
C GLY A 564 22.60 -40.53 -35.79
N THR A 565 22.55 -40.52 -37.14
CA THR A 565 21.53 -41.20 -38.00
C THR A 565 20.07 -41.26 -37.52
N ASP A 566 19.01 -41.06 -38.30
CA ASP A 566 18.77 -40.71 -39.70
C ASP A 566 17.22 -40.62 -39.82
N ALA A 567 16.73 -40.10 -40.95
CA ALA A 567 15.35 -40.20 -41.45
C ALA A 567 14.23 -39.51 -40.62
N SER A 568 13.68 -38.34 -41.01
CA SER A 568 12.97 -37.96 -42.24
C SER A 568 11.54 -38.52 -42.39
N VAL A 569 10.66 -37.63 -42.88
CA VAL A 569 9.32 -37.84 -43.48
C VAL A 569 8.17 -37.74 -42.47
N ARG A 570 7.45 -36.59 -42.39
CA ARG A 570 6.28 -36.17 -43.23
C ARG A 570 5.15 -37.21 -43.15
N SER A 571 3.86 -36.91 -43.19
CA SER A 571 3.02 -35.71 -43.15
C SER A 571 1.60 -36.23 -43.40
N ALA A 572 0.60 -35.52 -42.87
CA ALA A 572 -0.71 -35.31 -43.50
C ALA A 572 -1.83 -36.36 -43.38
N GLY A 573 -3.05 -35.81 -43.25
CA GLY A 573 -4.36 -36.39 -43.56
C GLY A 573 -5.04 -37.03 -42.35
N ALA A 574 -5.97 -36.43 -41.60
CA ALA A 574 -7.18 -35.66 -41.92
C ALA A 574 -8.18 -36.41 -42.81
N THR A 575 -9.28 -36.86 -42.19
CA THR A 575 -10.71 -37.00 -42.64
C THR A 575 -11.32 -38.20 -41.91
N SER A 576 -12.12 -38.01 -40.87
CA SER A 576 -13.59 -37.76 -40.86
C SER A 576 -14.44 -38.97 -41.25
N ASP A 577 -15.40 -39.23 -40.35
CA ASP A 577 -16.76 -39.72 -40.59
C ASP A 577 -17.16 -41.19 -40.30
N THR A 578 -17.89 -41.27 -39.18
CA THR A 578 -19.25 -41.84 -39.00
C THR A 578 -19.49 -43.35 -38.91
N ARG A 579 -19.84 -43.72 -37.66
CA ARG A 579 -21.07 -44.39 -37.18
C ARG A 579 -21.34 -45.89 -37.39
N ASP A 580 -21.64 -46.48 -36.22
CA ASP A 580 -22.64 -47.50 -35.90
C ASP A 580 -22.33 -48.98 -36.19
N LEU A 581 -22.16 -49.79 -35.12
CA LEU A 581 -23.22 -50.68 -34.62
C LEU A 581 -22.80 -51.50 -33.38
N LEU A 582 -23.77 -51.62 -32.47
CA LEU A 582 -23.84 -52.35 -31.20
C LEU A 582 -23.48 -53.84 -31.28
N MET A 583 -22.99 -54.42 -30.17
CA MET A 583 -23.72 -55.42 -29.36
C MET A 583 -22.90 -56.06 -28.20
N THR A 584 -23.58 -56.19 -27.06
CA THR A 584 -23.37 -57.08 -25.89
C THR A 584 -22.61 -56.59 -24.63
N SER A 585 -23.30 -56.80 -23.51
CA SER A 585 -23.13 -56.40 -22.09
C SER A 585 -22.75 -57.64 -21.24
N PRO A 586 -22.77 -57.68 -19.86
CA PRO A 586 -22.70 -56.64 -18.81
C PRO A 586 -21.74 -56.99 -17.62
N ARG A 587 -21.68 -56.05 -16.66
CA ARG A 587 -21.28 -56.15 -15.22
C ARG A 587 -19.81 -55.85 -14.91
N SER A 588 -19.46 -55.07 -13.91
CA SER A 588 -20.17 -54.11 -13.04
C SER A 588 -19.08 -53.51 -12.16
N ASP A 589 -18.87 -52.20 -12.19
CA ASP A 589 -18.32 -51.48 -11.04
C ASP A 589 -18.78 -50.02 -11.09
N VAL A 590 -19.23 -49.57 -9.93
CA VAL A 590 -20.04 -48.39 -9.68
C VAL A 590 -19.18 -47.13 -9.82
N GLN A 591 -19.48 -46.28 -10.80
CA GLN A 591 -19.05 -44.87 -10.79
C GLN A 591 -20.12 -43.99 -10.11
N PRO A 592 -19.71 -42.96 -9.33
CA PRO A 592 -20.63 -42.01 -8.72
C PRO A 592 -21.33 -41.15 -9.78
N PRO A 593 -22.47 -40.50 -9.45
CA PRO A 593 -23.31 -39.82 -10.43
C PRO A 593 -22.55 -38.69 -11.13
N LEU A 594 -22.71 -38.63 -12.45
CA LEU A 594 -22.42 -37.43 -13.25
C LEU A 594 -23.16 -36.25 -12.60
N ALA A 595 -22.39 -35.30 -12.06
CA ALA A 595 -22.92 -34.01 -11.69
C ALA A 595 -23.53 -33.39 -12.95
N LEU A 596 -24.80 -33.00 -12.87
CA LEU A 596 -25.40 -32.05 -13.79
C LEU A 596 -24.41 -30.89 -13.93
N GLU A 597 -23.97 -30.59 -15.16
CA GLU A 597 -23.16 -29.40 -15.41
C GLU A 597 -23.94 -28.20 -14.86
N ASP A 598 -23.43 -27.64 -13.78
CA ASP A 598 -23.92 -26.40 -13.23
C ASP A 598 -23.53 -25.29 -14.22
N THR A 599 -24.45 -24.99 -15.13
CA THR A 599 -24.31 -23.88 -16.07
C THR A 599 -24.56 -22.53 -15.40
N SER A 600 -24.71 -22.47 -14.07
CA SER A 600 -24.74 -21.20 -13.37
C SER A 600 -23.32 -20.63 -13.27
N PRO A 601 -23.11 -19.36 -13.65
CA PRO A 601 -21.79 -18.74 -13.58
C PRO A 601 -21.26 -18.85 -12.15
N SER A 602 -19.99 -19.23 -12.00
CA SER A 602 -19.35 -19.36 -10.69
C SER A 602 -19.51 -18.06 -9.90
N ARG A 603 -19.44 -18.13 -8.57
CA ARG A 603 -19.51 -16.92 -7.72
C ARG A 603 -18.45 -15.87 -8.13
N ALA A 604 -17.33 -16.30 -8.72
CA ALA A 604 -16.31 -15.44 -9.33
C ALA A 604 -16.75 -14.84 -10.69
N ASP A 605 -17.48 -15.59 -11.52
CA ASP A 605 -18.03 -15.10 -12.80
C ASP A 605 -19.23 -14.16 -12.62
N GLN A 606 -19.99 -14.31 -11.54
CA GLN A 606 -21.02 -13.34 -11.14
C GLN A 606 -20.42 -12.07 -10.53
N MET A 607 -19.27 -12.18 -9.85
CA MET A 607 -18.50 -11.03 -9.35
C MET A 607 -17.70 -10.31 -10.44
N GLY A 608 -17.44 -10.95 -11.58
CA GLY A 608 -16.66 -10.39 -12.69
C GLY A 608 -17.46 -9.59 -13.74
N ASN A 609 -18.79 -9.63 -13.72
CA ASN A 609 -19.63 -9.05 -14.78
C ASN A 609 -20.32 -7.73 -14.41
N SER A 610 -19.91 -7.09 -13.32
CA SER A 610 -20.36 -5.75 -12.96
C SER A 610 -19.22 -4.99 -12.30
N MET A 611 -18.98 -3.78 -12.79
CA MET A 611 -18.28 -2.68 -12.11
C MET A 611 -16.78 -2.53 -12.39
N GLY A 612 -16.37 -1.26 -12.50
CA GLY A 612 -15.10 -0.83 -13.07
C GLY A 612 -13.87 -1.25 -12.27
N VAL A 613 -12.91 -1.80 -13.01
CA VAL A 613 -11.45 -1.73 -12.80
C VAL A 613 -10.97 -2.15 -11.41
N ASN A 614 -10.86 -3.46 -11.19
CA ASN A 614 -10.17 -4.01 -10.02
C ASN A 614 -8.66 -3.68 -10.06
N SER A 615 -8.16 -3.01 -9.02
CA SER A 615 -6.74 -2.88 -8.69
C SER A 615 -6.04 -4.24 -8.57
N ILE A 616 -6.77 -5.29 -8.14
CA ILE A 616 -6.26 -6.66 -7.94
C ILE A 616 -5.71 -7.27 -9.24
N GLN A 617 -6.41 -7.12 -10.38
CA GLN A 617 -5.94 -7.68 -11.65
C GLN A 617 -4.65 -7.00 -12.11
N TYR A 618 -4.56 -5.68 -11.93
CA TYR A 618 -3.33 -4.96 -12.22
C TYR A 618 -2.19 -5.39 -11.30
N GLN A 619 -2.48 -5.50 -9.99
CA GLN A 619 -1.50 -5.95 -9.00
C GLN A 619 -0.98 -7.35 -9.33
N GLN A 620 -1.86 -8.26 -9.76
CA GLN A 620 -1.46 -9.59 -10.22
C GLN A 620 -0.58 -9.51 -11.47
N ILE A 621 -0.91 -8.68 -12.46
CA ILE A 621 -0.08 -8.52 -13.66
C ILE A 621 1.31 -7.97 -13.30
N VAL A 622 1.40 -7.01 -12.38
CA VAL A 622 2.69 -6.48 -11.91
C VAL A 622 3.46 -7.54 -11.13
N ALA A 623 2.79 -8.32 -10.28
CA ALA A 623 3.42 -9.43 -9.57
C ALA A 623 3.96 -10.48 -10.56
N ASP A 624 3.17 -10.88 -11.54
CA ASP A 624 3.55 -11.86 -12.56
C ASP A 624 4.73 -11.35 -13.41
N TRP A 625 4.69 -10.08 -13.86
CA TRP A 625 5.83 -9.45 -14.56
C TRP A 625 7.09 -9.47 -13.70
N PHE A 626 6.97 -9.07 -12.44
CA PHE A 626 8.11 -9.03 -11.54
C PHE A 626 8.71 -10.42 -11.34
N GLU A 627 7.88 -11.44 -11.13
CA GLU A 627 8.31 -12.82 -10.97
C GLU A 627 8.92 -13.43 -12.24
N LEU A 628 8.42 -13.06 -13.42
CA LEU A 628 8.85 -13.64 -14.69
C LEU A 628 10.08 -12.95 -15.29
N ASP A 629 10.15 -11.62 -15.20
CA ASP A 629 11.12 -10.82 -15.93
C ASP A 629 12.21 -10.22 -15.03
N VAL A 630 11.93 -9.98 -13.74
CA VAL A 630 12.86 -9.29 -12.83
C VAL A 630 13.47 -10.23 -11.78
N ALA A 631 12.66 -11.06 -11.12
CA ALA A 631 13.11 -11.98 -10.08
C ALA A 631 14.22 -12.95 -10.56
N PRO A 632 14.21 -13.48 -11.80
CA PRO A 632 15.30 -14.34 -12.29
C PRO A 632 16.64 -13.61 -12.41
N ILE A 633 16.63 -12.31 -12.73
CA ILE A 633 17.85 -11.48 -12.80
C ILE A 633 18.41 -11.28 -11.40
N LEU A 634 17.55 -10.98 -10.42
CA LEU A 634 17.99 -10.87 -9.02
C LEU A 634 18.54 -12.19 -8.48
N ALA A 635 17.92 -13.33 -8.85
CA ALA A 635 18.41 -14.66 -8.48
C ALA A 635 19.79 -14.94 -9.10
N THR A 636 20.00 -14.57 -10.37
CA THR A 636 21.30 -14.72 -11.03
C THR A 636 22.36 -13.85 -10.34
N LEU A 637 22.06 -12.58 -10.07
CA LEU A 637 22.97 -11.68 -9.34
C LEU A 637 23.27 -12.19 -7.94
N GLN A 638 22.29 -12.77 -7.26
CA GLN A 638 22.48 -13.39 -5.95
C GLN A 638 23.46 -14.57 -6.05
N GLU A 639 23.24 -15.50 -6.99
CA GLU A 639 24.15 -16.64 -7.24
C GLU A 639 25.58 -16.19 -7.57
N GLU A 640 25.74 -15.10 -8.33
CA GLU A 640 27.04 -14.50 -8.63
C GLU A 640 27.68 -13.78 -7.43
N SER A 641 26.85 -13.34 -6.47
CA SER A 641 27.29 -12.55 -5.33
C SER A 641 27.65 -13.39 -4.11
N THR A 642 27.05 -14.56 -3.93
CA THR A 642 27.28 -15.47 -2.79
C THR A 642 28.36 -16.51 -3.10
N LYS A 643 29.15 -16.91 -2.09
CA LYS A 643 30.12 -18.02 -2.19
C LYS A 643 29.45 -19.37 -1.97
#